data_AF-A0A1S3XUB9-F1
#
_entry.id   AF-A0A1S3XUB9-F1
#
_cell.length_a   1.000
_cell.length_b   1.000
_cell.length_c   1.000
_cell.angle_alpha   90.00
_cell.angle_beta   90.00
_cell.angle_gamma   90.00
#
_symmetry.space_group_name_H-M   'P 1'
#
loop_
_entity.id
_entity.type
_entity.pdbx_description
1 polymer ?
#
loop_
_entity_poly.entity_id
_entity_poly.type
_entity_poly.pdbx_seq_one_letter_code
_entity_poly.pdbx_strand_id
1 'polypeptide(L)'
;MASASRMGIDEGSGDETKGGMWELDQKLDQPMDEEAGRLRNMYREKKFSALLLLRLAFQSLGVVYGDLGTSPLYVFYNTFPHGIDDTEDVVGALSLIIYSLTLIPLLKYVFIVCRANDNGQGGTFALYSLLCRHAKIKTIPNQHRTDEELTTYSRSTFHEHSFAAKTKRWLEAYPFRKNALLIIVIVGTCTVIGDGILTPAISVLSASGGIKVDHPKMSNDVVVVVAVIILVGLFSLQHYGTDRVGWLFAPIVLLWFLLVGGIGIFNIWKYDSSVLRAFSPVCIYRYFRRRKKEAWTSLGGIMLSITGTEALFADLAHFPVSAIQLAFTVIVFPCLLLTYTGQAAYLMQNKEHVVDAFYRSIPESIYWPVFVIATLAAIVASQATISATFSIIKQALALGCFPRVKVVHTSKKFLGQIYIPDINWILMILCIGVTAGFRNQSQIGNAYGTAVVIVMLVTTLLMTLIMLLVWRCHWVLVLIFTVLSVVVECTYFSSVLFKVDQGGWVPLVIAAAFLVIMYVWHYGTVKRYAFEMHSKVSMAWILGLGPSLGLVRVPGIGLVYTELASGVPHIFSHFITNLPAIHSVVVFVCVKYLPVYTVPEDERFLVKRVGPKTFHMFRCVARYGYKDLHKKDEEFERKLFDNLFLFVRLENMMEGCSDSDEYSLYGQQTQNSMDYLVRNNGNSTTGNNDFTCSTVESIVPVKS
;
A
#
# COMPACT_ATOMS: atom_id res chain seq x y z
N MET A 1 -11.97 1.44 70.81
CA MET A 1 -13.32 1.57 71.39
C MET A 1 -14.31 0.98 70.38
N ALA A 2 -14.92 -0.17 70.73
CA ALA A 2 -16.06 -0.89 70.11
C ALA A 2 -16.11 -1.00 68.57
N SER A 3 -15.86 -2.13 67.89
CA SER A 3 -16.47 -3.47 67.95
C SER A 3 -18.01 -3.49 67.85
N ALA A 4 -18.53 -3.87 66.69
CA ALA A 4 -19.86 -4.45 66.56
C ALA A 4 -19.82 -5.53 65.47
N SER A 5 -19.71 -6.77 65.94
CA SER A 5 -19.94 -8.02 65.24
C SER A 5 -21.44 -8.27 65.05
N ARG A 6 -21.86 -8.76 63.88
CA ARG A 6 -23.08 -9.57 63.74
C ARG A 6 -22.81 -10.79 62.87
N MET A 7 -22.84 -11.95 63.54
CA MET A 7 -23.02 -13.29 62.98
C MET A 7 -24.41 -13.43 62.33
N GLY A 8 -24.46 -14.13 61.20
CA GLY A 8 -25.56 -15.02 60.79
C GLY A 8 -24.86 -16.24 60.19
N ILE A 9 -24.81 -17.38 60.88
CA ILE A 9 -25.79 -18.49 60.88
C ILE A 9 -26.01 -19.04 59.46
N ASP A 10 -25.31 -20.15 59.22
CA ASP A 10 -25.59 -21.17 58.21
C ASP A 10 -26.97 -21.82 58.46
N GLU A 11 -27.80 -21.91 57.42
CA GLU A 11 -28.64 -23.08 57.16
C GLU A 11 -28.65 -23.32 55.64
N GLY A 12 -28.11 -24.47 55.23
CA GLY A 12 -27.98 -24.86 53.83
C GLY A 12 -29.23 -25.54 53.27
N SER A 13 -29.35 -25.53 51.94
CA SER A 13 -29.64 -26.72 51.12
C SER A 13 -29.82 -26.37 49.64
N GLY A 14 -29.07 -27.08 48.79
CA GLY A 14 -29.38 -27.29 47.37
C GLY A 14 -28.82 -26.27 46.39
N ASP A 15 -27.70 -26.59 45.73
CA ASP A 15 -27.64 -26.96 44.31
C ASP A 15 -26.17 -26.89 43.80
N GLU A 16 -25.32 -27.82 44.27
CA GLU A 16 -23.98 -28.02 43.69
C GLU A 16 -24.12 -28.84 42.40
N THR A 17 -24.20 -28.17 41.23
CA THR A 17 -23.70 -28.68 39.92
C THR A 17 -23.87 -27.68 38.76
N LYS A 18 -23.73 -26.38 39.00
CA LYS A 18 -23.61 -25.36 37.94
C LYS A 18 -22.45 -24.41 38.19
N GLY A 19 -21.23 -24.95 38.20
CA GLY A 19 -20.01 -24.13 38.41
C GLY A 19 -18.85 -24.42 37.45
N GLY A 20 -18.79 -25.59 36.81
CA GLY A 20 -17.65 -25.95 35.97
C GLY A 20 -17.76 -25.45 34.52
N MET A 21 -18.90 -25.71 33.86
CA MET A 21 -19.06 -25.48 32.42
C MET A 21 -19.20 -23.99 32.06
N TRP A 22 -19.86 -23.20 32.91
CA TRP A 22 -19.99 -21.75 32.72
C TRP A 22 -18.70 -20.98 33.01
N GLU A 23 -17.89 -21.42 33.99
CA GLU A 23 -16.56 -20.84 34.22
C GLU A 23 -15.52 -21.29 33.18
N LEU A 24 -15.67 -22.49 32.60
CA LEU A 24 -14.86 -22.94 31.45
C LEU A 24 -15.25 -22.22 30.16
N ASP A 25 -16.54 -22.05 29.86
CA ASP A 25 -17.01 -21.25 28.73
C ASP A 25 -16.56 -19.79 28.89
N GLN A 26 -16.63 -19.21 30.09
CA GLN A 26 -16.17 -17.84 30.34
C GLN A 26 -14.64 -17.68 30.33
N LYS A 27 -13.88 -18.77 30.53
CA LYS A 27 -12.43 -18.83 30.30
C LYS A 27 -12.05 -19.05 28.83
N LEU A 28 -12.86 -19.78 28.05
CA LEU A 28 -12.70 -19.91 26.60
C LEU A 28 -13.19 -18.67 25.84
N ASP A 29 -14.19 -17.97 26.38
CA ASP A 29 -14.75 -16.69 25.90
C ASP A 29 -14.10 -15.47 26.57
N GLN A 30 -12.93 -15.62 27.22
CA GLN A 30 -12.03 -14.47 27.32
C GLN A 30 -11.89 -13.92 25.90
N PRO A 31 -12.23 -12.64 25.65
CA PRO A 31 -12.29 -12.15 24.30
C PRO A 31 -10.92 -12.41 23.69
N MET A 32 -10.85 -13.20 22.62
CA MET A 32 -9.60 -13.39 21.88
C MET A 32 -8.93 -12.04 21.54
N ASP A 33 -9.65 -10.92 21.60
CA ASP A 33 -9.13 -9.55 21.52
C ASP A 33 -8.18 -9.14 22.68
N GLU A 34 -8.34 -9.66 23.90
CA GLU A 34 -7.42 -9.43 25.03
C GLU A 34 -6.18 -10.31 24.95
N GLU A 35 -6.32 -11.59 24.56
CA GLU A 35 -5.19 -12.50 24.36
C GLU A 35 -4.42 -12.20 23.08
N ALA A 36 -5.10 -11.94 21.95
CA ALA A 36 -4.49 -11.39 20.74
C ALA A 36 -3.98 -9.96 21.00
N GLY A 37 -4.60 -9.20 21.89
CA GLY A 37 -4.10 -7.91 22.37
C GLY A 37 -2.79 -8.05 23.16
N ARG A 38 -2.68 -9.07 24.02
CA ARG A 38 -1.47 -9.45 24.76
C ARG A 38 -0.38 -9.98 23.84
N LEU A 39 -0.70 -10.88 22.91
CA LEU A 39 0.23 -11.39 21.89
C LEU A 39 0.68 -10.28 20.94
N ARG A 40 -0.23 -9.37 20.56
CA ARG A 40 0.06 -8.16 19.79
C ARG A 40 0.97 -7.22 20.57
N ASN A 41 0.75 -7.02 21.87
CA ASN A 41 1.62 -6.21 22.71
C ASN A 41 2.98 -6.89 22.92
N MET A 42 3.04 -8.21 23.09
CA MET A 42 4.28 -8.99 23.17
C MET A 42 5.11 -8.92 21.87
N TYR A 43 4.47 -8.97 20.70
CA TYR A 43 5.16 -8.80 19.41
C TYR A 43 5.53 -7.33 19.12
N ARG A 44 4.75 -6.37 19.62
CA ARG A 44 4.91 -4.93 19.39
C ARG A 44 5.89 -4.26 20.37
N GLU A 45 6.22 -4.91 21.49
CA GLU A 45 7.16 -4.42 22.51
C GLU A 45 8.44 -5.24 22.66
N LYS A 46 9.01 -5.78 21.57
CA LYS A 46 10.48 -5.84 21.55
C LYS A 46 10.97 -4.41 21.43
N LYS A 47 11.16 -3.73 22.58
CA LYS A 47 11.95 -2.49 22.67
C LYS A 47 13.25 -2.75 21.92
N PHE A 48 13.32 -2.26 20.69
CA PHE A 48 14.54 -2.33 19.90
C PHE A 48 15.63 -1.71 20.76
N SER A 49 16.73 -2.43 20.98
CA SER A 49 17.91 -1.84 21.62
C SER A 49 18.19 -0.51 20.92
N ALA A 50 18.42 0.57 21.67
CA ALA A 50 18.60 1.92 21.10
C ALA A 50 19.66 1.92 19.98
N LEU A 51 20.68 1.07 20.09
CA LEU A 51 21.70 0.83 19.08
C LEU A 51 21.14 0.24 17.78
N LEU A 52 20.20 -0.70 17.86
CA LEU A 52 19.54 -1.28 16.70
C LEU A 52 18.62 -0.27 16.01
N LEU A 53 17.93 0.57 16.79
CA LEU A 53 17.13 1.67 16.24
C LEU A 53 18.01 2.68 15.50
N LEU A 54 19.14 3.08 16.08
CA LEU A 54 20.10 3.98 15.44
C LEU A 54 20.66 3.38 14.15
N ARG A 55 21.00 2.08 14.15
CA ARG A 55 21.47 1.37 12.97
C ARG A 55 20.42 1.33 11.86
N LEU A 56 19.16 1.08 12.20
CA LEU A 56 18.04 1.08 11.24
C LEU A 56 17.76 2.50 10.71
N ALA A 57 17.90 3.53 11.56
CA ALA A 57 17.78 4.92 11.14
C ALA A 57 18.92 5.33 10.20
N PHE A 58 20.14 4.86 10.44
CA PHE A 58 21.25 5.06 9.51
C PHE A 58 21.00 4.35 8.17
N GLN A 59 20.52 3.10 8.19
CA GLN A 59 20.21 2.36 6.97
C GLN A 59 19.05 2.97 6.18
N SER A 60 18.05 3.56 6.85
CA SER A 60 16.92 4.18 6.17
C SER A 60 17.32 5.44 5.37
N LEU A 61 18.40 6.14 5.74
CA LEU A 61 18.93 7.28 4.99
C LEU A 61 19.13 6.95 3.51
N GLY A 62 19.78 5.82 3.22
CA GLY A 62 20.14 5.42 1.85
C GLY A 62 18.96 4.98 1.00
N VAL A 63 17.89 4.48 1.61
CA VAL A 63 16.76 3.91 0.88
C VAL A 63 15.60 4.89 0.77
N VAL A 64 15.34 5.70 1.80
CA VAL A 64 14.07 6.43 1.92
C VAL A 64 14.21 7.90 1.50
N TYR A 65 15.39 8.51 1.67
CA TYR A 65 15.55 9.97 1.56
C TYR A 65 16.38 10.45 0.38
N GLY A 66 16.79 9.54 -0.52
CA GLY A 66 17.56 9.93 -1.70
C GLY A 66 16.80 10.93 -2.58
N ASP A 67 15.53 10.67 -2.86
CA ASP A 67 14.68 11.50 -3.73
C ASP A 67 14.54 12.93 -3.16
N LEU A 68 13.99 13.03 -1.95
CA LEU A 68 13.86 14.30 -1.20
C LEU A 68 15.21 15.03 -1.02
N GLY A 69 16.29 14.26 -0.84
CA GLY A 69 17.65 14.79 -0.67
C GLY A 69 18.25 15.40 -1.92
N THR A 70 17.76 15.03 -3.11
CA THR A 70 18.27 15.52 -4.41
C THR A 70 17.52 16.74 -4.94
N SER A 71 16.34 17.07 -4.39
CA SER A 71 15.55 18.26 -4.72
C SER A 71 16.31 19.59 -4.76
N PRO A 72 17.27 19.88 -3.84
CA PRO A 72 18.03 21.14 -3.89
C PRO A 72 18.80 21.38 -5.20
N LEU A 73 19.04 20.35 -6.01
CA LEU A 73 19.69 20.48 -7.31
C LEU A 73 18.85 21.28 -8.32
N TYR A 74 17.52 21.34 -8.16
CA TYR A 74 16.62 21.89 -9.18
C TYR A 74 15.52 22.84 -8.68
N VAL A 75 15.30 22.99 -7.37
CA VAL A 75 14.18 23.80 -6.82
C VAL A 75 14.26 25.28 -7.17
N PHE A 76 15.38 25.98 -6.89
CA PHE A 76 15.46 27.42 -7.15
C PHE A 76 15.40 27.75 -8.63
N TYR A 77 16.03 26.93 -9.47
CA TYR A 77 15.94 27.05 -10.93
C TYR A 77 14.49 26.97 -11.43
N ASN A 78 13.70 26.01 -10.91
CA ASN A 78 12.29 25.87 -11.28
C ASN A 78 11.37 26.91 -10.65
N THR A 79 11.79 27.53 -9.54
CA THR A 79 11.04 28.60 -8.87
C THR A 79 11.16 29.92 -9.62
N PHE A 80 12.34 30.21 -10.16
CA PHE A 80 12.66 31.44 -10.88
C PHE A 80 13.22 31.16 -12.30
N PRO A 81 12.42 30.56 -13.21
CA PRO A 81 12.90 30.18 -14.54
C PRO A 81 13.29 31.38 -15.42
N HIS A 82 12.77 32.56 -15.11
CA HIS A 82 13.06 33.82 -15.83
C HIS A 82 14.08 34.71 -15.09
N GLY A 83 14.70 34.23 -14.02
CA GLY A 83 15.64 35.01 -13.20
C GLY A 83 15.00 35.66 -11.96
N ILE A 84 15.83 36.35 -11.17
CA ILE A 84 15.44 37.04 -9.93
C ILE A 84 15.48 38.56 -10.17
N ASP A 85 14.32 39.21 -10.05
CA ASP A 85 14.22 40.67 -10.11
C ASP A 85 14.64 41.30 -8.77
N ASP A 86 13.91 40.96 -7.69
CA ASP A 86 14.13 41.46 -6.33
C ASP A 86 14.78 40.38 -5.45
N THR A 87 15.82 40.75 -4.70
CA THR A 87 16.44 39.86 -3.71
C THR A 87 15.46 39.38 -2.63
N GLU A 88 14.49 40.21 -2.27
CA GLU A 88 13.48 39.86 -1.27
C GLU A 88 12.55 38.72 -1.73
N ASP A 89 12.45 38.49 -3.05
CA ASP A 89 11.71 37.36 -3.60
C ASP A 89 12.37 36.03 -3.24
N VAL A 90 13.70 36.00 -3.15
CA VAL A 90 14.47 34.82 -2.74
C VAL A 90 14.15 34.46 -1.30
N VAL A 91 14.12 35.46 -0.41
CA VAL A 91 13.77 35.29 1.01
C VAL A 91 12.30 34.84 1.17
N GLY A 92 11.40 35.39 0.35
CA GLY A 92 10.00 34.98 0.29
C GLY A 92 9.80 33.53 -0.17
N ALA A 93 10.47 33.13 -1.25
CA ALA A 93 10.44 31.76 -1.76
C ALA A 93 11.10 30.77 -0.77
N LEU A 94 12.21 31.15 -0.15
CA LEU A 94 12.83 30.35 0.91
C LEU A 94 11.87 30.14 2.08
N SER A 95 11.17 31.20 2.51
CA SER A 95 10.18 31.08 3.58
C SER A 95 9.11 30.05 3.23
N LEU A 96 8.59 30.10 1.99
CA LEU A 96 7.67 29.09 1.50
C LEU A 96 8.27 27.68 1.56
N ILE A 97 9.49 27.45 1.05
CA ILE A 97 10.17 26.14 1.11
C ILE A 97 10.28 25.62 2.55
N ILE A 98 10.69 26.46 3.51
CA ILE A 98 10.82 26.08 4.93
C ILE A 98 9.48 25.58 5.48
N TYR A 99 8.40 26.34 5.23
CA TYR A 99 7.07 25.97 5.70
C TYR A 99 6.48 24.76 4.94
N SER A 100 6.78 24.60 3.65
CA SER A 100 6.41 23.40 2.88
C SER A 100 7.06 22.15 3.49
N LEU A 101 8.37 22.18 3.73
CA LEU A 101 9.12 21.07 4.35
C LEU A 101 8.62 20.75 5.77
N THR A 102 8.22 21.76 6.51
CA THR A 102 7.72 21.62 7.88
C THR A 102 6.30 21.06 7.93
N LEU A 103 5.39 21.56 7.08
CA LEU A 103 3.98 21.14 7.10
C LEU A 103 3.78 19.78 6.44
N ILE A 104 4.47 19.51 5.32
CA ILE A 104 4.21 18.32 4.52
C ILE A 104 5.14 17.16 4.94
N PRO A 105 6.45 17.14 4.63
CA PRO A 105 7.31 16.04 5.05
C PRO A 105 7.33 15.80 6.57
N LEU A 106 7.57 16.85 7.37
CA LEU A 106 7.75 16.70 8.82
C LEU A 106 6.42 16.39 9.53
N LEU A 107 5.47 17.32 9.49
CA LEU A 107 4.23 17.22 10.26
C LEU A 107 3.26 16.19 9.67
N LYS A 108 2.87 16.35 8.40
CA LYS A 108 1.91 15.44 7.76
C LYS A 108 2.50 14.04 7.61
N TYR A 109 3.64 13.86 6.96
CA TYR A 109 4.09 12.51 6.60
C TYR A 109 4.79 11.77 7.73
N VAL A 110 5.86 12.35 8.28
CA VAL A 110 6.71 11.65 9.24
C VAL A 110 5.99 11.42 10.57
N PHE A 111 5.21 12.39 11.07
CA PHE A 111 4.48 12.22 12.32
C PHE A 111 3.10 11.57 12.19
N ILE A 112 2.37 11.79 11.09
CA ILE A 112 1.00 11.30 10.92
C ILE A 112 0.94 10.13 9.92
N VAL A 113 1.17 10.38 8.63
CA VAL A 113 0.92 9.38 7.55
C VAL A 113 1.76 8.11 7.72
N CYS A 114 3.03 8.19 8.13
CA CYS A 114 3.88 7.02 8.35
C CYS A 114 3.35 6.07 9.44
N ARG A 115 2.51 6.56 10.37
CA ARG A 115 1.83 5.71 11.35
C ARG A 115 0.69 4.91 10.73
N ALA A 116 0.15 5.36 9.59
CA ALA A 116 -0.89 4.66 8.84
C ALA A 116 -0.22 3.69 7.88
N ASN A 117 0.32 2.63 8.46
CA ASN A 117 0.95 1.55 7.70
C ASN A 117 0.20 0.25 7.88
N ASP A 118 0.34 -0.62 6.89
CA ASP A 118 -0.18 -1.96 6.89
C ASP A 118 0.94 -2.94 7.25
N ASN A 119 1.17 -3.14 8.56
CA ASN A 119 2.26 -3.96 9.10
C ASN A 119 3.63 -3.58 8.52
N GLY A 120 3.90 -2.28 8.47
CA GLY A 120 5.16 -1.71 7.97
C GLY A 120 5.15 -1.36 6.48
N GLN A 121 4.10 -1.65 5.71
CA GLN A 121 4.00 -1.21 4.31
C GLN A 121 3.24 0.13 4.23
N GLY A 122 3.74 1.05 3.42
CA GLY A 122 3.06 2.30 3.09
C GLY A 122 2.73 2.38 1.60
N GLY A 123 2.23 3.54 1.18
CA GLY A 123 1.73 3.78 -0.18
C GLY A 123 0.21 3.58 -0.34
N THR A 124 -0.30 4.00 -1.51
CA THR A 124 -1.74 4.09 -1.80
C THR A 124 -2.47 2.75 -1.69
N PHE A 125 -1.88 1.67 -2.20
CA PHE A 125 -2.49 0.33 -2.11
C PHE A 125 -2.42 -0.28 -0.71
N ALA A 126 -1.41 0.04 0.09
CA ALA A 126 -1.35 -0.36 1.50
C ALA A 126 -2.49 0.29 2.30
N LEU A 127 -2.75 1.59 2.07
CA LEU A 127 -3.90 2.30 2.64
C LEU A 127 -5.23 1.67 2.19
N TYR A 128 -5.37 1.33 0.90
CA TYR A 128 -6.57 0.65 0.39
C TYR A 128 -6.77 -0.75 0.97
N SER A 129 -5.70 -1.54 1.08
CA SER A 129 -5.68 -2.86 1.73
C SER A 129 -6.19 -2.76 3.18
N LEU A 130 -5.71 -1.77 3.93
CA LEU A 130 -6.13 -1.51 5.30
C LEU A 130 -7.62 -1.14 5.39
N LEU A 131 -8.12 -0.31 4.47
CA LEU A 131 -9.55 0.01 4.37
C LEU A 131 -10.40 -1.22 4.02
N CYS A 132 -9.93 -2.10 3.13
CA CYS A 132 -10.61 -3.34 2.75
C CYS A 132 -10.75 -4.34 3.90
N ARG A 133 -9.89 -4.26 4.94
CA ARG A 133 -10.03 -5.10 6.14
C ARG A 133 -11.13 -4.59 7.07
N HIS A 134 -11.28 -3.27 7.19
CA HIS A 134 -12.18 -2.65 8.15
C HIS A 134 -13.58 -2.38 7.58
N ALA A 135 -13.71 -2.34 6.26
CA ALA A 135 -14.96 -2.20 5.53
C ALA A 135 -15.05 -3.20 4.37
N LYS A 136 -16.27 -3.69 4.07
CA LYS A 136 -16.56 -4.61 2.95
C LYS A 136 -16.57 -3.87 1.60
N ILE A 137 -15.40 -3.33 1.25
CA ILE A 137 -15.20 -2.46 0.07
C ILE A 137 -14.43 -3.13 -1.07
N LYS A 138 -13.96 -4.36 -0.87
CA LYS A 138 -13.31 -5.14 -1.93
C LYS A 138 -14.31 -5.39 -3.07
N THR A 139 -13.93 -5.03 -4.29
CA THR A 139 -14.78 -5.15 -5.49
C THR A 139 -14.81 -6.57 -6.05
N ILE A 140 -13.75 -7.36 -5.87
CA ILE A 140 -13.71 -8.78 -6.26
C ILE A 140 -14.40 -9.60 -5.15
N PRO A 141 -15.54 -10.28 -5.43
CA PRO A 141 -16.34 -10.98 -4.44
C PRO A 141 -15.77 -12.38 -4.10
N ASN A 142 -14.48 -12.42 -3.77
CA ASN A 142 -13.79 -13.65 -3.39
C ASN A 142 -13.77 -13.85 -1.85
N GLN A 143 -14.28 -12.92 -1.04
CA GLN A 143 -14.16 -13.01 0.42
C GLN A 143 -15.01 -14.15 1.00
N HIS A 144 -14.36 -15.14 1.62
CA HIS A 144 -15.02 -16.24 2.32
C HIS A 144 -15.13 -15.89 3.81
N ARG A 145 -16.15 -16.39 4.52
CA ARG A 145 -16.36 -16.08 5.96
C ARG A 145 -15.13 -16.42 6.81
N THR A 146 -14.52 -17.56 6.52
CA THR A 146 -13.30 -18.04 7.20
C THR A 146 -12.06 -17.18 6.94
N ASP A 147 -12.10 -16.20 6.02
CA ASP A 147 -11.00 -15.24 5.85
C ASP A 147 -11.09 -14.08 6.84
N GLU A 148 -12.29 -13.78 7.33
CA GLU A 148 -12.53 -12.80 8.39
C GLU A 148 -12.10 -13.32 9.78
N GLU A 149 -11.86 -14.64 9.89
CA GLU A 149 -11.41 -15.34 11.10
C GLU A 149 -9.88 -15.43 11.24
N LEU A 150 -9.11 -15.02 10.23
CA LEU A 150 -7.65 -15.05 10.29
C LEU A 150 -7.14 -14.13 11.40
N THR A 151 -6.14 -14.57 12.16
CA THR A 151 -5.55 -13.76 13.26
C THR A 151 -4.94 -12.45 12.78
N THR A 152 -4.54 -12.39 11.51
CA THR A 152 -4.01 -11.18 10.86
C THR A 152 -5.12 -10.24 10.37
N TYR A 153 -6.36 -10.72 10.26
CA TYR A 153 -7.53 -9.91 9.94
C TYR A 153 -8.04 -9.28 11.24
N SER A 154 -7.60 -8.04 11.51
CA SER A 154 -8.00 -7.34 12.74
C SER A 154 -9.52 -7.16 12.78
N ARG A 155 -10.21 -7.92 13.63
CA ARG A 155 -11.63 -7.73 13.93
C ARG A 155 -11.72 -6.53 14.86
N SER A 156 -12.32 -5.45 14.38
CA SER A 156 -12.61 -4.30 15.24
C SER A 156 -14.13 -4.22 15.34
N THR A 157 -14.69 -4.66 16.46
CA THR A 157 -16.11 -4.46 16.79
C THR A 157 -16.36 -2.95 16.87
N PHE A 158 -17.31 -2.47 16.07
CA PHE A 158 -17.69 -1.06 16.08
C PHE A 158 -18.77 -0.88 17.14
N HIS A 159 -18.59 0.06 18.07
CA HIS A 159 -19.73 0.52 18.87
C HIS A 159 -20.79 1.10 17.92
N GLU A 160 -22.02 0.63 18.04
CA GLU A 160 -23.12 0.82 17.07
C GLU A 160 -23.43 2.29 16.73
N HIS A 161 -23.08 3.23 17.62
CA HIS A 161 -23.32 4.66 17.49
C HIS A 161 -22.07 5.50 17.13
N SER A 162 -20.91 4.88 16.84
CA SER A 162 -19.70 5.62 16.50
C SER A 162 -19.73 6.20 15.07
N PHE A 163 -19.10 7.38 14.87
CA PHE A 163 -18.88 7.96 13.54
C PHE A 163 -18.19 6.98 12.58
N ALA A 164 -17.32 6.11 13.09
CA ALA A 164 -16.68 5.05 12.32
C ALA A 164 -17.71 4.05 11.74
N ALA A 165 -18.73 3.68 12.51
CA ALA A 165 -19.82 2.81 12.06
C ALA A 165 -20.69 3.51 10.99
N LYS A 166 -20.96 4.81 11.15
CA LYS A 166 -21.69 5.62 10.16
C LYS A 166 -20.94 5.71 8.84
N THR A 167 -19.64 6.00 8.88
CA THR A 167 -18.77 6.06 7.69
C THR A 167 -18.66 4.69 7.03
N LYS A 168 -18.54 3.60 7.81
CA LYS A 168 -18.53 2.24 7.29
C LYS A 168 -19.81 1.92 6.53
N ARG A 169 -20.98 2.15 7.15
CA ARG A 169 -22.29 1.96 6.52
C ARG A 169 -22.44 2.82 5.27
N TRP A 170 -21.98 4.07 5.30
CA TRP A 170 -21.99 4.97 4.13
C TRP A 170 -21.14 4.41 2.99
N LEU A 171 -19.95 3.90 3.27
CA LEU A 171 -19.06 3.35 2.25
C LEU A 171 -19.56 2.00 1.70
N GLU A 172 -20.19 1.18 2.54
CA GLU A 172 -20.74 -0.14 2.17
C GLU A 172 -22.08 -0.08 1.44
N ALA A 173 -22.87 0.99 1.64
CA ALA A 173 -24.25 1.10 1.17
C ALA A 173 -24.41 1.02 -0.35
N TYR A 174 -23.49 1.61 -1.12
CA TYR A 174 -23.63 1.70 -2.58
C TYR A 174 -22.40 1.16 -3.32
N PRO A 175 -22.59 0.32 -4.36
CA PRO A 175 -21.50 -0.22 -5.16
C PRO A 175 -20.71 0.88 -5.88
N PHE A 176 -21.38 1.98 -6.26
CA PHE A 176 -20.74 3.14 -6.86
C PHE A 176 -19.64 3.74 -5.98
N ARG A 177 -19.83 3.81 -4.65
CA ARG A 177 -18.84 4.37 -3.72
C ARG A 177 -17.59 3.49 -3.61
N LYS A 178 -17.77 2.17 -3.61
CA LYS A 178 -16.67 1.19 -3.62
C LYS A 178 -15.84 1.31 -4.90
N ASN A 179 -16.52 1.43 -6.05
CA ASN A 179 -15.86 1.62 -7.34
C ASN A 179 -15.16 2.98 -7.43
N ALA A 180 -15.78 4.06 -6.95
CA ALA A 180 -15.16 5.39 -6.91
C ALA A 180 -13.89 5.40 -6.05
N LEU A 181 -13.92 4.77 -4.86
CA LEU A 181 -12.75 4.62 -4.01
C LEU A 181 -11.64 3.83 -4.70
N LEU A 182 -11.98 2.71 -5.38
CA LEU A 182 -11.00 1.94 -6.14
C LEU A 182 -10.39 2.76 -7.28
N ILE A 183 -11.19 3.54 -8.02
CA ILE A 183 -10.69 4.41 -9.09
C ILE A 183 -9.72 5.45 -8.52
N ILE A 184 -10.04 6.08 -7.39
CA ILE A 184 -9.15 7.03 -6.70
C ILE A 184 -7.80 6.36 -6.35
N VAL A 185 -7.83 5.12 -5.85
CA VAL A 185 -6.63 4.35 -5.53
C VAL A 185 -5.82 4.01 -6.77
N ILE A 186 -6.46 3.61 -7.86
CA ILE A 186 -5.80 3.32 -9.14
C ILE A 186 -5.16 4.60 -9.71
N VAL A 187 -5.85 5.75 -9.65
CA VAL A 187 -5.31 7.06 -10.08
C VAL A 187 -4.05 7.40 -9.29
N GLY A 188 -4.11 7.32 -7.95
CA GLY A 188 -2.94 7.59 -7.10
C GLY A 188 -1.77 6.66 -7.44
N THR A 189 -2.05 5.38 -7.60
CA THR A 189 -1.04 4.38 -7.96
C THR A 189 -0.39 4.65 -9.32
N CYS A 190 -1.19 4.91 -10.37
CA CYS A 190 -0.65 5.20 -11.71
C CYS A 190 0.21 6.47 -11.71
N THR A 191 -0.15 7.43 -10.86
CA THR A 191 0.61 8.67 -10.69
C THR A 191 1.95 8.41 -9.97
N VAL A 192 1.99 7.51 -8.97
CA VAL A 192 3.25 7.08 -8.34
C VAL A 192 4.13 6.26 -9.30
N ILE A 193 3.54 5.47 -10.20
CA ILE A 193 4.32 4.82 -11.26
C ILE A 193 4.94 5.89 -12.18
N GLY A 194 4.22 6.98 -12.46
CA GLY A 194 4.74 8.15 -13.17
C GLY A 194 5.90 8.83 -12.43
N ASP A 195 5.78 9.01 -11.11
CA ASP A 195 6.84 9.50 -10.22
C ASP A 195 8.12 8.63 -10.35
N GLY A 196 7.97 7.30 -10.34
CA GLY A 196 9.06 6.35 -10.57
C GLY A 196 9.76 6.44 -11.94
N ILE A 197 9.11 7.04 -12.95
CA ILE A 197 9.72 7.33 -14.26
C ILE A 197 10.43 8.68 -14.26
N LEU A 198 9.82 9.68 -13.61
CA LEU A 198 10.26 11.07 -13.63
C LEU A 198 11.41 11.34 -12.65
N THR A 199 11.47 10.68 -11.48
CA THR A 199 12.55 10.87 -10.51
C THR A 199 13.92 10.54 -11.10
N PRO A 200 14.16 9.37 -11.73
CA PRO A 200 15.46 9.11 -12.32
C PRO A 200 15.79 10.09 -13.44
N ALA A 201 14.80 10.51 -14.23
CA ALA A 201 14.99 11.47 -15.31
C ALA A 201 15.44 12.84 -14.79
N ILE A 202 14.76 13.39 -13.76
CA ILE A 202 15.08 14.71 -13.22
C ILE A 202 16.33 14.69 -12.37
N SER A 203 16.51 13.71 -11.46
CA SER A 203 17.63 13.69 -10.52
C SER A 203 18.96 13.44 -11.24
N VAL A 204 19.01 12.49 -12.19
CA VAL A 204 20.23 12.21 -12.96
C VAL A 204 20.56 13.35 -13.92
N LEU A 205 19.55 13.91 -14.60
CA LEU A 205 19.78 15.06 -15.49
C LEU A 205 20.28 16.28 -14.69
N SER A 206 19.68 16.57 -13.53
CA SER A 206 20.10 17.66 -12.66
C SER A 206 21.52 17.46 -12.12
N ALA A 207 21.87 16.24 -11.73
CA ALA A 207 23.21 15.93 -11.25
C ALA A 207 24.28 16.04 -12.36
N SER A 208 23.97 15.56 -13.56
CA SER A 208 24.87 15.69 -14.72
C SER A 208 25.00 17.13 -15.23
N GLY A 209 24.01 17.98 -14.95
CA GLY A 209 24.00 19.41 -15.28
C GLY A 209 25.20 20.18 -14.72
N GLY A 210 25.78 19.73 -13.61
CA GLY A 210 26.96 20.33 -13.01
C GLY A 210 28.15 20.46 -13.98
N ILE A 211 28.29 19.55 -14.95
CA ILE A 211 29.39 19.57 -15.93
C ILE A 211 29.45 20.90 -16.71
N LYS A 212 28.31 21.56 -16.95
CA LYS A 212 28.28 22.83 -17.69
C LYS A 212 28.86 24.01 -16.92
N VAL A 213 28.90 23.93 -15.59
CA VAL A 213 29.33 25.06 -14.77
C VAL A 213 30.82 25.34 -14.97
N ASP A 214 31.63 24.28 -15.12
CA ASP A 214 33.06 24.38 -15.40
C ASP A 214 33.36 24.54 -16.91
N HIS A 215 32.47 24.04 -17.78
CA HIS A 215 32.61 24.12 -19.23
C HIS A 215 31.38 24.77 -19.91
N PRO A 216 31.25 26.11 -19.85
CA PRO A 216 30.07 26.83 -20.34
C PRO A 216 29.89 26.77 -21.87
N LYS A 217 30.90 26.34 -22.64
CA LYS A 217 30.81 26.15 -24.10
C LYS A 217 30.20 24.80 -24.52
N MET A 218 29.90 23.92 -23.57
CA MET A 218 29.44 22.56 -23.83
C MET A 218 27.93 22.54 -24.13
N SER A 219 27.51 21.87 -25.21
CA SER A 219 26.08 21.79 -25.59
C SER A 219 25.25 21.09 -24.51
N ASN A 220 23.98 21.52 -24.36
CA ASN A 220 22.94 20.80 -23.62
C ASN A 220 22.87 19.32 -24.00
N ASP A 221 23.12 18.98 -25.27
CA ASP A 221 23.04 17.62 -25.77
C ASP A 221 24.03 16.68 -25.10
N VAL A 222 25.22 17.15 -24.73
CA VAL A 222 26.23 16.29 -24.10
C VAL A 222 25.81 15.91 -22.68
N VAL A 223 25.19 16.82 -21.94
CA VAL A 223 24.65 16.54 -20.61
C VAL A 223 23.55 15.49 -20.68
N VAL A 224 22.64 15.61 -21.66
CA VAL A 224 21.58 14.63 -21.89
C VAL A 224 22.19 13.26 -22.23
N VAL A 225 23.22 13.19 -23.08
CA VAL A 225 23.90 11.92 -23.41
C VAL A 225 24.54 11.29 -22.17
N VAL A 226 25.22 12.08 -21.33
CA VAL A 226 25.80 11.59 -20.07
C VAL A 226 24.71 11.07 -19.14
N ALA A 227 23.61 11.79 -18.99
CA ALA A 227 22.47 11.34 -18.18
C ALA A 227 21.88 10.02 -18.70
N VAL A 228 21.72 9.87 -20.02
CA VAL A 228 21.22 8.63 -20.64
C VAL A 228 22.18 7.47 -20.39
N ILE A 229 23.50 7.67 -20.48
CA ILE A 229 24.48 6.62 -20.17
C ILE A 229 24.35 6.17 -18.70
N ILE A 230 24.21 7.12 -17.77
CA ILE A 230 24.01 6.82 -16.35
C ILE A 230 22.70 6.04 -16.15
N LEU A 231 21.61 6.44 -16.80
CA LEU A 231 20.31 5.75 -16.73
C LEU A 231 20.38 4.32 -17.30
N VAL A 232 21.02 4.12 -18.45
CA VAL A 232 21.21 2.77 -19.02
C VAL A 232 22.01 1.90 -18.05
N GLY A 233 23.10 2.43 -17.48
CA GLY A 233 23.88 1.73 -16.47
C GLY A 233 23.05 1.36 -15.22
N LEU A 234 22.27 2.32 -14.71
CA LEU A 234 21.37 2.16 -13.56
C LEU A 234 20.37 1.02 -13.80
N PHE A 235 19.60 1.08 -14.89
CA PHE A 235 18.56 0.11 -15.22
C PHE A 235 19.14 -1.26 -15.59
N SER A 236 20.32 -1.30 -16.21
CA SER A 236 21.01 -2.55 -16.54
C SER A 236 21.61 -3.25 -15.32
N LEU A 237 21.85 -2.54 -14.21
CA LEU A 237 22.38 -3.14 -12.97
C LEU A 237 21.29 -3.63 -12.01
N GLN A 238 20.00 -3.41 -12.31
CA GLN A 238 18.90 -3.76 -11.42
C GLN A 238 18.77 -5.25 -11.13
N HIS A 239 19.09 -6.13 -12.08
CA HIS A 239 18.93 -7.58 -11.90
C HIS A 239 19.91 -8.18 -10.88
N TYR A 240 21.03 -7.51 -10.60
CA TYR A 240 21.97 -7.92 -9.55
C TYR A 240 21.41 -7.70 -8.13
N GLY A 241 20.32 -6.95 -8.02
CA GLY A 241 19.59 -6.72 -6.79
C GLY A 241 20.27 -5.74 -5.83
N THR A 242 19.46 -5.15 -4.95
CA THR A 242 19.89 -4.20 -3.93
C THR A 242 20.58 -4.86 -2.73
N ASP A 243 20.56 -6.19 -2.60
CA ASP A 243 21.21 -6.94 -1.50
C ASP A 243 22.72 -6.71 -1.45
N ARG A 244 23.36 -6.68 -2.63
CA ARG A 244 24.83 -6.59 -2.74
C ARG A 244 25.36 -5.17 -2.58
N VAL A 245 24.59 -4.17 -3.01
CA VAL A 245 25.04 -2.76 -3.08
C VAL A 245 24.35 -1.89 -2.02
N GLY A 246 23.25 -2.38 -1.42
CA GLY A 246 22.43 -1.61 -0.49
C GLY A 246 23.16 -1.15 0.77
N TRP A 247 24.25 -1.80 1.18
CA TRP A 247 25.06 -1.31 2.30
C TRP A 247 25.72 0.05 1.99
N LEU A 248 25.99 0.33 0.71
CA LEU A 248 26.73 1.52 0.27
C LEU A 248 25.82 2.75 0.16
N PHE A 249 24.51 2.54 0.00
CA PHE A 249 23.54 3.60 -0.18
C PHE A 249 23.46 4.54 1.04
N ALA A 250 23.42 3.98 2.25
CA ALA A 250 23.34 4.78 3.47
C ALA A 250 24.57 5.68 3.71
N PRO A 251 25.82 5.19 3.60
CA PRO A 251 27.02 6.03 3.64
C PRO A 251 27.02 7.15 2.60
N ILE A 252 26.66 6.86 1.35
CA ILE A 252 26.65 7.86 0.26
C ILE A 252 25.66 8.99 0.59
N VAL A 253 24.44 8.64 0.99
CA VAL A 253 23.38 9.63 1.26
C VAL A 253 23.67 10.40 2.55
N LEU A 254 24.23 9.76 3.59
CA LEU A 254 24.68 10.49 4.79
C LEU A 254 25.76 11.51 4.43
N LEU A 255 26.78 11.09 3.67
CA LEU A 255 27.86 11.97 3.24
C LEU A 255 27.32 13.14 2.40
N TRP A 256 26.38 12.86 1.50
CA TRP A 256 25.65 13.88 0.75
C TRP A 256 24.98 14.91 1.67
N PHE A 257 24.15 14.48 2.62
CA PHE A 257 23.47 15.41 3.53
C PHE A 257 24.44 16.25 4.37
N LEU A 258 25.52 15.64 4.88
CA LEU A 258 26.54 16.37 5.65
C LEU A 258 27.27 17.40 4.78
N LEU A 259 27.62 17.06 3.54
CA LEU A 259 28.27 17.99 2.62
C LEU A 259 27.37 19.17 2.27
N VAL A 260 26.12 18.90 1.88
CA VAL A 260 25.22 19.98 1.48
C VAL A 260 24.81 20.84 2.68
N GLY A 261 24.61 20.24 3.86
CA GLY A 261 24.41 20.97 5.11
C GLY A 261 25.62 21.86 5.46
N GLY A 262 26.83 21.35 5.30
CA GLY A 262 28.08 22.09 5.53
C GLY A 262 28.28 23.25 4.55
N ILE A 263 28.02 23.03 3.25
CA ILE A 263 28.02 24.09 2.23
C ILE A 263 26.95 25.14 2.55
N GLY A 264 25.78 24.71 3.03
CA GLY A 264 24.72 25.58 3.50
C GLY A 264 25.19 26.54 4.60
N ILE A 265 25.81 26.00 5.65
CA ILE A 265 26.38 26.79 6.76
C ILE A 265 27.46 27.76 6.24
N PHE A 266 28.35 27.29 5.39
CA PHE A 266 29.41 28.11 4.81
C PHE A 266 28.84 29.30 4.02
N ASN A 267 27.80 29.07 3.22
CA ASN A 267 27.19 30.12 2.40
C ASN A 267 26.42 31.15 3.23
N ILE A 268 25.75 30.74 4.31
CA ILE A 268 25.09 31.66 5.25
C ILE A 268 26.11 32.60 5.90
N TRP A 269 27.28 32.06 6.28
CA TRP A 269 28.33 32.83 6.91
C TRP A 269 29.06 33.77 5.94
N LYS A 270 29.32 33.31 4.71
CA LYS A 270 30.10 34.05 3.71
C LYS A 270 29.30 35.13 2.97
N TYR A 271 28.06 34.84 2.58
CA TYR A 271 27.30 35.72 1.69
C TYR A 271 26.34 36.63 2.47
N ASP A 272 25.25 36.10 3.00
CA ASP A 272 24.28 36.95 3.71
C ASP A 272 23.49 36.19 4.79
N SER A 273 23.61 36.67 6.03
CA SER A 273 22.85 36.16 7.18
C SER A 273 21.44 36.75 7.29
N SER A 274 21.11 37.80 6.51
CA SER A 274 19.77 38.41 6.48
C SER A 274 18.69 37.43 6.01
N VAL A 275 19.08 36.42 5.24
CA VAL A 275 18.23 35.33 4.74
C VAL A 275 17.55 34.53 5.85
N LEU A 276 18.10 34.51 7.06
CA LEU A 276 17.49 33.88 8.24
C LEU A 276 16.12 34.50 8.62
N ARG A 277 15.80 35.70 8.11
CA ARG A 277 14.46 36.27 8.22
C ARG A 277 13.37 35.40 7.57
N ALA A 278 13.73 34.50 6.64
CA ALA A 278 12.81 33.58 5.99
C ALA A 278 12.10 32.62 6.96
N PHE A 279 12.64 32.37 8.16
CA PHE A 279 11.94 31.60 9.19
C PHE A 279 10.68 32.30 9.73
N SER A 280 10.51 33.61 9.47
CA SER A 280 9.29 34.33 9.78
C SER A 280 8.25 34.16 8.67
N PRO A 281 7.01 33.74 8.98
CA PRO A 281 5.96 33.53 7.98
C PRO A 281 5.48 34.86 7.35
N VAL A 282 5.84 35.99 7.96
CA VAL A 282 5.57 37.33 7.42
C VAL A 282 6.21 37.53 6.03
N CYS A 283 7.32 36.85 5.75
CA CYS A 283 7.99 36.88 4.46
C CYS A 283 7.12 36.29 3.35
N ILE A 284 6.35 35.24 3.64
CA ILE A 284 5.37 34.65 2.70
C ILE A 284 4.31 35.68 2.32
N TYR A 285 3.73 36.36 3.31
CA TYR A 285 2.71 37.38 3.06
C TYR A 285 3.26 38.52 2.19
N ARG A 286 4.49 38.99 2.46
CA ARG A 286 5.14 40.03 1.65
C ARG A 286 5.39 39.55 0.22
N TYR A 287 5.81 38.31 0.05
CA TYR A 287 6.07 37.71 -1.26
C TYR A 287 4.82 37.71 -2.14
N PHE A 288 3.70 37.17 -1.64
CA PHE A 288 2.43 37.17 -2.37
C PHE A 288 1.90 38.58 -2.63
N ARG A 289 2.08 39.51 -1.68
CA ARG A 289 1.63 40.90 -1.86
C ARG A 289 2.38 41.62 -2.99
N ARG A 290 3.67 41.35 -3.18
CA ARG A 290 4.49 41.97 -4.23
C ARG A 290 4.26 41.34 -5.60
N ARG A 291 4.48 40.02 -5.71
CA ARG A 291 4.51 39.28 -6.98
C ARG A 291 3.14 38.80 -7.48
N LYS A 292 2.12 38.76 -6.61
CA LYS A 292 0.73 38.37 -6.92
C LYS A 292 0.64 37.09 -7.76
N LYS A 293 0.42 37.21 -9.08
CA LYS A 293 0.27 36.09 -10.02
C LYS A 293 1.57 35.31 -10.21
N GLU A 294 2.71 35.98 -10.22
CA GLU A 294 4.02 35.33 -10.38
C GLU A 294 4.42 34.54 -9.13
N ALA A 295 4.03 35.00 -7.93
CA ALA A 295 4.16 34.21 -6.71
C ALA A 295 3.29 32.94 -6.77
N TRP A 296 2.14 33.00 -7.46
CA TRP A 296 1.30 31.82 -7.63
C TRP A 296 1.93 30.81 -8.59
N THR A 297 2.60 31.25 -9.66
CA THR A 297 3.27 30.34 -10.61
C THR A 297 4.59 29.77 -10.06
N SER A 298 5.28 30.51 -9.18
CA SER A 298 6.52 30.06 -8.53
C SER A 298 6.29 28.94 -7.51
N LEU A 299 5.08 28.82 -6.94
CA LEU A 299 4.69 27.71 -6.06
C LEU A 299 4.91 26.33 -6.71
N GLY A 300 4.74 26.20 -8.03
CA GLY A 300 5.01 24.95 -8.74
C GLY A 300 6.49 24.54 -8.71
N GLY A 301 7.41 25.53 -8.68
CA GLY A 301 8.84 25.26 -8.46
C GLY A 301 9.17 24.96 -7.00
N ILE A 302 8.52 25.66 -6.06
CA ILE A 302 8.68 25.40 -4.62
C ILE A 302 8.16 24.00 -4.25
N MET A 303 7.11 23.51 -4.91
CA MET A 303 6.58 22.16 -4.75
C MET A 303 7.66 21.08 -4.93
N LEU A 304 8.66 21.33 -5.78
CA LEU A 304 9.77 20.40 -6.01
C LEU A 304 10.66 20.19 -4.77
N SER A 305 10.53 21.02 -3.74
CA SER A 305 11.26 20.83 -2.48
C SER A 305 10.71 19.69 -1.62
N ILE A 306 9.45 19.31 -1.85
CA ILE A 306 8.74 18.26 -1.09
C ILE A 306 8.50 16.99 -1.91
N THR A 307 8.92 16.97 -3.17
CA THR A 307 8.91 15.78 -4.02
C THR A 307 9.88 14.74 -3.44
N GLY A 308 9.42 13.50 -3.29
CA GLY A 308 10.10 12.46 -2.52
C GLY A 308 9.48 12.15 -1.16
N THR A 309 8.53 12.97 -0.70
CA THR A 309 7.75 12.65 0.51
C THR A 309 6.83 11.44 0.29
N GLU A 310 6.30 11.27 -0.91
CA GLU A 310 5.46 10.11 -1.28
C GLU A 310 6.29 8.85 -1.50
N ALA A 311 7.47 8.96 -2.11
CA ALA A 311 8.45 7.87 -2.17
C ALA A 311 8.80 7.39 -0.75
N LEU A 312 9.04 8.32 0.18
CA LEU A 312 9.26 8.00 1.60
C LEU A 312 8.11 7.19 2.21
N PHE A 313 6.87 7.52 1.85
CA PHE A 313 5.72 6.78 2.34
C PHE A 313 5.59 5.40 1.68
N ALA A 314 5.84 5.28 0.38
CA ALA A 314 5.82 3.99 -0.32
C ALA A 314 6.91 3.02 0.19
N ASP A 315 8.10 3.54 0.50
CA ASP A 315 9.28 2.76 0.93
C ASP A 315 9.33 2.45 2.44
N LEU A 316 8.26 2.77 3.19
CA LEU A 316 8.12 2.43 4.60
C LEU A 316 8.34 0.92 4.89
N ALA A 317 8.10 0.08 3.88
CA ALA A 317 8.21 -1.37 3.83
C ALA A 317 9.44 -2.00 4.50
N HIS A 318 10.55 -1.25 4.57
CA HIS A 318 11.86 -1.75 4.96
C HIS A 318 12.26 -1.42 6.40
N PHE A 319 11.70 -0.36 6.99
CA PHE A 319 12.18 0.19 8.27
C PHE A 319 11.03 0.52 9.22
N PRO A 320 11.24 0.39 10.55
CA PRO A 320 10.24 0.81 11.52
C PRO A 320 10.04 2.33 11.47
N VAL A 321 8.81 2.78 11.71
CA VAL A 321 8.42 4.20 11.68
C VAL A 321 9.29 5.06 12.59
N SER A 322 9.68 4.57 13.76
CA SER A 322 10.54 5.30 14.70
C SER A 322 11.95 5.56 14.15
N ALA A 323 12.51 4.64 13.35
CA ALA A 323 13.80 4.84 12.70
C ALA A 323 13.73 5.94 11.64
N ILE A 324 12.63 5.97 10.87
CA ILE A 324 12.35 7.01 9.87
C ILE A 324 12.13 8.36 10.56
N GLN A 325 11.37 8.41 11.65
CA GLN A 325 11.20 9.64 12.43
C GLN A 325 12.53 10.19 12.95
N LEU A 326 13.40 9.34 13.48
CA LEU A 326 14.72 9.74 13.98
C LEU A 326 15.63 10.24 12.85
N ALA A 327 15.76 9.46 11.76
CA ALA A 327 16.61 9.83 10.62
C ALA A 327 16.19 11.16 9.98
N PHE A 328 14.87 11.36 9.81
CA PHE A 328 14.35 12.57 9.22
C PHE A 328 14.58 13.80 10.09
N THR A 329 14.19 13.72 11.36
CA THR A 329 14.22 14.89 12.27
C THR A 329 15.64 15.33 12.63
N VAL A 330 16.58 14.39 12.77
CA VAL A 330 17.94 14.68 13.23
C VAL A 330 18.90 15.02 12.10
N ILE A 331 18.74 14.40 10.92
CA ILE A 331 19.71 14.53 9.82
C ILE A 331 19.08 15.23 8.62
N VAL A 332 18.04 14.63 8.03
CA VAL A 332 17.52 15.06 6.72
C VAL A 332 16.93 16.47 6.79
N PHE A 333 16.01 16.71 7.72
CA PHE A 333 15.32 17.98 7.89
C PHE A 333 16.29 19.16 8.14
N PRO A 334 17.20 19.13 9.13
CA PRO A 334 18.13 20.24 9.33
C PRO A 334 19.10 20.42 8.17
N CYS A 335 19.61 19.35 7.55
CA CYS A 335 20.51 19.47 6.40
C CYS A 335 19.81 20.14 5.19
N LEU A 336 18.55 19.76 4.90
CA LEU A 336 17.77 20.39 3.83
C LEU A 336 17.49 21.87 4.13
N LEU A 337 17.09 22.22 5.35
CA LEU A 337 16.89 23.62 5.73
C LEU A 337 18.16 24.46 5.55
N LEU A 338 19.30 23.94 6.01
CA LEU A 338 20.60 24.61 5.86
C LEU A 338 20.97 24.76 4.38
N THR A 339 20.73 23.74 3.57
CA THR A 339 20.98 23.74 2.13
C THR A 339 20.21 24.87 1.44
N TYR A 340 18.89 24.90 1.61
CA TYR A 340 18.04 25.91 0.95
C TYR A 340 18.37 27.32 1.44
N THR A 341 18.64 27.47 2.74
CA THR A 341 19.03 28.76 3.32
C THR A 341 20.38 29.23 2.76
N GLY A 342 21.36 28.33 2.61
CA GLY A 342 22.66 28.66 2.04
C GLY A 342 22.60 28.97 0.54
N GLN A 343 21.78 28.25 -0.23
CA GLN A 343 21.53 28.60 -1.63
C GLN A 343 20.88 29.97 -1.79
N ALA A 344 19.90 30.28 -0.94
CA ALA A 344 19.28 31.60 -0.91
C ALA A 344 20.30 32.70 -0.54
N ALA A 345 21.16 32.47 0.47
CA ALA A 345 22.24 33.38 0.84
C ALA A 345 23.20 33.68 -0.31
N TYR A 346 23.56 32.66 -1.10
CA TYR A 346 24.35 32.84 -2.31
C TYR A 346 23.64 33.69 -3.38
N LEU A 347 22.35 33.41 -3.62
CA LEU A 347 21.54 34.10 -4.63
C LEU A 347 21.22 35.55 -4.28
N MET A 348 21.25 35.92 -3.00
CA MET A 348 21.13 37.31 -2.56
C MET A 348 22.18 38.23 -3.19
N GLN A 349 23.40 37.74 -3.39
CA GLN A 349 24.47 38.51 -4.01
C GLN A 349 24.64 38.21 -5.51
N ASN A 350 24.23 37.03 -5.96
CA ASN A 350 24.51 36.52 -7.31
C ASN A 350 23.22 36.14 -8.07
N LYS A 351 22.37 37.14 -8.35
CA LYS A 351 21.04 36.95 -8.96
C LYS A 351 21.06 36.27 -10.33
N GLU A 352 22.13 36.43 -11.10
CA GLU A 352 22.22 35.89 -12.47
C GLU A 352 22.54 34.38 -12.49
N HIS A 353 22.83 33.79 -11.33
CA HIS A 353 23.30 32.42 -11.21
C HIS A 353 22.20 31.41 -10.81
N VAL A 354 20.93 31.75 -10.97
CA VAL A 354 19.77 30.91 -10.59
C VAL A 354 19.76 29.53 -11.24
N VAL A 355 20.17 29.44 -12.51
CA VAL A 355 20.13 28.19 -13.29
C VAL A 355 21.03 27.12 -12.68
N ASP A 356 22.23 27.52 -12.29
CA ASP A 356 23.25 26.63 -11.73
C ASP A 356 23.50 26.93 -10.25
N ALA A 357 22.48 27.44 -9.54
CA ALA A 357 22.63 28.00 -8.21
C ALA A 357 23.27 27.03 -7.22
N PHE A 358 22.88 25.75 -7.27
CA PHE A 358 23.48 24.71 -6.43
C PHE A 358 24.98 24.62 -6.67
N TYR A 359 25.40 24.35 -7.91
CA TYR A 359 26.80 24.10 -8.26
C TYR A 359 27.70 25.33 -8.11
N ARG A 360 27.19 26.52 -8.44
CA ARG A 360 27.94 27.77 -8.26
C ARG A 360 28.05 28.22 -6.81
N SER A 361 27.18 27.73 -5.93
CA SER A 361 27.27 27.99 -4.49
C SER A 361 28.32 27.12 -3.78
N ILE A 362 28.95 26.18 -4.48
CA ILE A 362 29.97 25.29 -3.93
C ILE A 362 31.35 25.98 -4.02
N PRO A 363 32.17 25.95 -2.95
CA PRO A 363 33.56 26.42 -3.01
C PRO A 363 34.39 25.62 -4.02
N GLU A 364 35.22 26.31 -4.82
CA GLU A 364 36.01 25.71 -5.91
C GLU A 364 36.88 24.52 -5.44
N SER A 365 37.45 24.59 -4.23
CA SER A 365 38.31 23.53 -3.68
C SER A 365 37.61 22.18 -3.48
N ILE A 366 36.29 22.16 -3.30
CA ILE A 366 35.52 20.93 -3.03
C ILE A 366 34.50 20.61 -4.13
N TYR A 367 34.54 21.36 -5.24
CA TYR A 367 33.56 21.23 -6.32
C TYR A 367 33.48 19.81 -6.90
N TRP A 368 34.61 19.26 -7.35
CA TRP A 368 34.67 17.92 -7.97
C TRP A 368 34.24 16.78 -7.03
N PRO A 369 34.71 16.72 -5.76
CA PRO A 369 34.19 15.77 -4.79
C PRO A 369 32.66 15.85 -4.62
N VAL A 370 32.11 17.05 -4.49
CA VAL A 370 30.66 17.25 -4.31
C VAL A 370 29.89 16.84 -5.57
N PHE A 371 30.42 17.12 -6.76
CA PHE A 371 29.82 16.70 -8.03
C PHE A 371 29.70 15.17 -8.15
N VAL A 372 30.76 14.44 -7.78
CA VAL A 372 30.74 12.96 -7.77
C VAL A 372 29.69 12.45 -6.78
N ILE A 373 29.67 13.02 -5.57
CA ILE A 373 28.72 12.59 -4.53
C ILE A 373 27.28 12.95 -4.90
N ALA A 374 27.04 14.09 -5.54
CA ALA A 374 25.72 14.47 -6.07
C ALA A 374 25.23 13.45 -7.11
N THR A 375 26.11 13.02 -8.01
CA THR A 375 25.79 12.02 -9.03
C THR A 375 25.48 10.67 -8.38
N LEU A 376 26.28 10.24 -7.40
CA LEU A 376 26.01 9.02 -6.63
C LEU A 376 24.69 9.11 -5.84
N ALA A 377 24.40 10.26 -5.23
CA ALA A 377 23.15 10.49 -4.51
C ALA A 377 21.93 10.43 -5.45
N ALA A 378 22.03 11.00 -6.65
CA ALA A 378 20.98 10.92 -7.68
C ALA A 378 20.74 9.48 -8.17
N ILE A 379 21.81 8.69 -8.34
CA ILE A 379 21.71 7.27 -8.65
C ILE A 379 20.97 6.53 -7.53
N VAL A 380 21.35 6.74 -6.27
CA VAL A 380 20.70 6.12 -5.10
C VAL A 380 19.23 6.55 -4.97
N ALA A 381 18.91 7.82 -5.19
CA ALA A 381 17.55 8.35 -5.22
C ALA A 381 16.69 7.63 -6.27
N SER A 382 17.25 7.46 -7.47
CA SER A 382 16.60 6.76 -8.57
C SER A 382 16.34 5.27 -8.24
N GLN A 383 17.26 4.62 -7.52
CA GLN A 383 17.10 3.22 -7.10
C GLN A 383 15.92 3.02 -6.14
N ALA A 384 15.75 3.95 -5.20
CA ALA A 384 14.66 3.90 -4.23
C ALA A 384 13.31 3.94 -4.95
N THR A 385 13.10 4.92 -5.83
CA THR A 385 11.82 5.09 -6.54
C THR A 385 11.50 3.97 -7.53
N ILE A 386 12.52 3.39 -8.19
CA ILE A 386 12.36 2.18 -9.01
C ILE A 386 11.90 1.00 -8.14
N SER A 387 12.51 0.82 -6.97
CA SER A 387 12.15 -0.25 -6.02
C SER A 387 10.73 -0.07 -5.46
N ALA A 388 10.35 1.17 -5.13
CA ALA A 388 9.00 1.54 -4.71
C ALA A 388 7.97 1.15 -5.80
N THR A 389 8.28 1.43 -7.06
CA THR A 389 7.43 1.11 -8.21
C THR A 389 7.20 -0.40 -8.34
N PHE A 390 8.26 -1.23 -8.19
CA PHE A 390 8.11 -2.69 -8.19
C PHE A 390 7.22 -3.19 -7.05
N SER A 391 7.36 -2.61 -5.86
CA SER A 391 6.52 -2.95 -4.71
C SER A 391 5.05 -2.62 -4.96
N ILE A 392 4.76 -1.46 -5.54
CA ILE A 392 3.41 -1.03 -5.89
C ILE A 392 2.77 -1.94 -6.95
N ILE A 393 3.52 -2.35 -7.98
CA ILE A 393 3.02 -3.28 -9.01
C ILE A 393 2.74 -4.66 -8.40
N LYS A 394 3.57 -5.14 -7.48
CA LYS A 394 3.29 -6.38 -6.73
C LYS A 394 2.02 -6.26 -5.89
N GLN A 395 1.76 -5.12 -5.26
CA GLN A 395 0.52 -4.87 -4.52
C GLN A 395 -0.69 -4.82 -5.48
N ALA A 396 -0.55 -4.20 -6.65
CA ALA A 396 -1.58 -4.14 -7.68
C ALA A 396 -1.95 -5.53 -8.23
N LEU A 397 -0.96 -6.39 -8.44
CA LEU A 397 -1.12 -7.80 -8.81
C LEU A 397 -1.97 -8.57 -7.79
N ALA A 398 -1.66 -8.42 -6.50
CA ALA A 398 -2.36 -9.11 -5.41
C ALA A 398 -3.84 -8.70 -5.31
N LEU A 399 -4.18 -7.48 -5.75
CA LEU A 399 -5.54 -6.97 -5.80
C LEU A 399 -6.26 -7.25 -7.13
N GLY A 400 -5.60 -7.92 -8.08
CA GLY A 400 -6.17 -8.23 -9.40
C GLY A 400 -6.33 -6.99 -10.30
N CYS A 401 -5.56 -5.93 -10.06
CA CYS A 401 -5.61 -4.68 -10.81
C CYS A 401 -4.49 -4.56 -11.85
N PHE A 402 -3.63 -5.57 -12.02
CA PHE A 402 -2.50 -5.52 -12.95
C PHE A 402 -2.29 -6.86 -13.68
N PRO A 403 -1.83 -6.86 -14.94
CA PRO A 403 -1.45 -8.07 -15.67
C PRO A 403 -0.42 -8.93 -14.95
N ARG A 404 -0.52 -10.26 -15.06
CA ARG A 404 0.44 -11.19 -14.42
C ARG A 404 1.84 -10.94 -14.96
N VAL A 405 2.76 -10.48 -14.10
CA VAL A 405 4.18 -10.27 -14.42
C VAL A 405 5.07 -11.16 -13.56
N LYS A 406 6.26 -11.50 -14.07
CA LYS A 406 7.20 -12.36 -13.35
C LYS A 406 7.89 -11.55 -12.24
N VAL A 407 7.58 -11.87 -11.00
CA VAL A 407 8.21 -11.26 -9.82
C VAL A 407 9.41 -12.09 -9.39
N VAL A 408 10.62 -11.54 -9.48
CA VAL A 408 11.86 -12.17 -9.03
C VAL A 408 12.31 -11.53 -7.73
N HIS A 409 12.54 -12.34 -6.71
CA HIS A 409 13.08 -11.86 -5.44
C HIS A 409 14.61 -11.95 -5.47
N THR A 410 15.28 -10.83 -5.25
CA THR A 410 16.75 -10.72 -5.39
C THR A 410 17.51 -11.15 -4.14
N SER A 411 16.90 -11.04 -2.95
CA SER A 411 17.48 -11.50 -1.68
C SER A 411 16.74 -12.70 -1.10
N LYS A 412 17.51 -13.67 -0.59
CA LYS A 412 16.99 -14.82 0.16
C LYS A 412 16.67 -14.47 1.62
N LYS A 413 17.24 -13.37 2.14
CA LYS A 413 17.13 -12.94 3.54
C LYS A 413 16.13 -11.79 3.72
N PHE A 414 16.03 -10.88 2.74
CA PHE A 414 15.15 -9.71 2.82
C PHE A 414 14.02 -9.77 1.78
N LEU A 415 12.82 -10.13 2.27
CA LEU A 415 11.59 -10.29 1.47
C LEU A 415 11.14 -9.03 0.70
N GLY A 416 11.64 -7.85 1.08
CA GLY A 416 11.27 -6.57 0.46
C GLY A 416 12.02 -6.24 -0.83
N GLN A 417 13.09 -6.96 -1.18
CA GLN A 417 13.85 -6.67 -2.39
C GLN A 417 13.26 -7.43 -3.58
N ILE A 418 12.56 -6.69 -4.43
CA ILE A 418 11.77 -7.20 -5.55
C ILE A 418 12.36 -6.66 -6.84
N TYR A 419 12.51 -7.52 -7.84
CA TYR A 419 12.90 -7.17 -9.20
C TYR A 419 11.85 -7.71 -10.18
N ILE A 420 11.30 -6.84 -11.03
CA ILE A 420 10.33 -7.20 -12.06
C ILE A 420 10.95 -6.86 -13.42
N PRO A 421 11.50 -7.84 -14.16
CA PRO A 421 12.25 -7.60 -15.39
C PRO A 421 11.47 -6.78 -16.43
N ASP A 422 10.22 -7.17 -16.69
CA ASP A 422 9.39 -6.54 -17.73
C ASP A 422 9.16 -5.05 -17.45
N ILE A 423 8.86 -4.73 -16.18
CA ILE A 423 8.64 -3.35 -15.73
C ILE A 423 9.95 -2.56 -15.76
N ASN A 424 11.07 -3.16 -15.38
CA ASN A 424 12.38 -2.50 -15.41
C ASN A 424 12.71 -1.96 -16.81
N TRP A 425 12.51 -2.78 -17.85
CA TRP A 425 12.74 -2.36 -19.23
C TRP A 425 11.77 -1.26 -19.69
N ILE A 426 10.49 -1.37 -19.32
CA ILE A 426 9.49 -0.34 -19.61
C ILE A 426 9.86 1.00 -18.94
N LEU A 427 10.21 0.97 -17.65
CA LEU A 427 10.65 2.15 -16.90
C LEU A 427 11.90 2.77 -17.53
N MET A 428 12.88 1.95 -17.94
CA MET A 428 14.09 2.44 -18.59
C MET A 428 13.77 3.19 -19.90
N ILE A 429 12.96 2.59 -20.78
CA ILE A 429 12.59 3.19 -22.07
C ILE A 429 11.83 4.51 -21.85
N LEU A 430 10.84 4.52 -20.94
CA LEU A 430 10.07 5.72 -20.64
C LEU A 430 10.94 6.81 -20.00
N CYS A 431 11.85 6.45 -19.10
CA CYS A 431 12.75 7.38 -18.45
C CYS A 431 13.71 8.03 -19.46
N ILE A 432 14.35 7.23 -20.32
CA ILE A 432 15.20 7.73 -21.42
C ILE A 432 14.39 8.60 -22.38
N GLY A 433 13.15 8.19 -22.72
CA GLY A 433 12.25 8.96 -23.57
C GLY A 433 11.91 10.34 -22.99
N VAL A 434 11.65 10.42 -21.69
CA VAL A 434 11.42 11.70 -20.99
C VAL A 434 12.70 12.54 -20.95
N THR A 435 13.85 11.97 -20.58
CA THR A 435 15.12 12.71 -20.51
C THR A 435 15.58 13.23 -21.87
N ALA A 436 15.44 12.43 -22.93
CA ALA A 436 15.83 12.83 -24.29
C ALA A 436 14.81 13.77 -24.96
N GLY A 437 13.52 13.57 -24.68
CA GLY A 437 12.44 14.40 -25.21
C GLY A 437 12.39 15.78 -24.58
N PHE A 438 12.50 15.85 -23.25
CA PHE A 438 12.51 17.09 -22.49
C PHE A 438 13.95 17.57 -22.28
N ARG A 439 14.51 18.22 -23.29
CA ARG A 439 15.85 18.85 -23.23
C ARG A 439 15.96 19.91 -22.13
N ASN A 440 14.82 20.48 -21.70
CA ASN A 440 14.74 21.51 -20.67
C ASN A 440 14.35 20.90 -19.31
N GLN A 441 15.25 21.05 -18.33
CA GLN A 441 15.06 20.58 -16.95
C GLN A 441 13.84 21.22 -16.26
N SER A 442 13.43 22.44 -16.67
CA SER A 442 12.24 23.08 -16.10
C SER A 442 10.93 22.40 -16.51
N GLN A 443 10.84 21.88 -17.74
CA GLN A 443 9.64 21.18 -18.21
C GLN A 443 9.49 19.84 -17.48
N ILE A 444 10.61 19.13 -17.24
CA ILE A 444 10.62 17.92 -16.41
C ILE A 444 10.22 18.25 -14.97
N GLY A 445 10.69 19.37 -14.41
CA GLY A 445 10.27 19.84 -13.08
C GLY A 445 8.76 20.07 -12.99
N ASN A 446 8.16 20.74 -13.99
CA ASN A 446 6.71 20.96 -14.01
C ASN A 446 5.92 19.64 -14.13
N ALA A 447 6.38 18.71 -14.97
CA ALA A 447 5.85 17.35 -15.06
C ALA A 447 5.91 16.66 -13.69
N TYR A 448 7.08 16.69 -13.06
CA TYR A 448 7.33 16.01 -11.80
C TYR A 448 6.44 16.53 -10.67
N GLY A 449 6.35 17.87 -10.52
CA GLY A 449 5.44 18.50 -9.55
C GLY A 449 3.97 18.13 -9.78
N THR A 450 3.53 17.97 -11.04
CA THR A 450 2.14 17.59 -11.37
C THR A 450 1.78 16.20 -10.87
N ALA A 451 2.68 15.22 -11.08
CA ALA A 451 2.48 13.87 -10.58
C ALA A 451 2.36 13.87 -9.05
N VAL A 452 3.34 14.46 -8.36
CA VAL A 452 3.41 14.40 -6.90
C VAL A 452 2.20 15.06 -6.21
N VAL A 453 1.70 16.20 -6.70
CA VAL A 453 0.53 16.83 -6.08
C VAL A 453 -0.73 15.96 -6.17
N ILE A 454 -0.95 15.29 -7.31
CA ILE A 454 -2.13 14.43 -7.51
C ILE A 454 -2.09 13.25 -6.56
N VAL A 455 -0.95 12.57 -6.42
CA VAL A 455 -0.83 11.48 -5.44
C VAL A 455 -1.01 12.00 -4.02
N MET A 456 -0.46 13.16 -3.66
CA MET A 456 -0.61 13.72 -2.32
C MET A 456 -2.07 13.99 -1.94
N LEU A 457 -2.86 14.53 -2.88
CA LEU A 457 -4.30 14.71 -2.70
C LEU A 457 -5.00 13.36 -2.50
N VAL A 458 -4.67 12.35 -3.30
CA VAL A 458 -5.22 10.99 -3.15
C VAL A 458 -4.85 10.40 -1.78
N THR A 459 -3.60 10.53 -1.35
CA THR A 459 -3.12 10.07 -0.04
C THR A 459 -3.89 10.77 1.08
N THR A 460 -4.10 12.09 0.99
CA THR A 460 -4.89 12.85 1.97
C THR A 460 -6.31 12.30 2.05
N LEU A 461 -6.99 12.09 0.92
CA LEU A 461 -8.34 11.53 0.89
C LEU A 461 -8.40 10.13 1.55
N LEU A 462 -7.47 9.24 1.24
CA LEU A 462 -7.41 7.91 1.85
C LEU A 462 -7.11 7.97 3.35
N MET A 463 -6.21 8.86 3.75
CA MET A 463 -5.86 9.08 5.15
C MET A 463 -7.04 9.59 5.97
N THR A 464 -7.89 10.47 5.41
CA THR A 464 -9.11 10.90 6.11
C THR A 464 -10.02 9.72 6.44
N LEU A 465 -10.19 8.78 5.50
CA LEU A 465 -11.00 7.58 5.70
C LEU A 465 -10.38 6.65 6.75
N ILE A 466 -9.05 6.51 6.76
CA ILE A 466 -8.33 5.67 7.73
C ILE A 466 -8.40 6.27 9.13
N MET A 467 -8.23 7.58 9.29
CA MET A 467 -8.35 8.24 10.59
C MET A 467 -9.75 8.06 11.20
N LEU A 468 -10.79 8.04 10.35
CA LEU A 468 -12.18 7.80 10.77
C LEU A 468 -12.47 6.33 11.06
N LEU A 469 -12.11 5.42 10.14
CA LEU A 469 -12.51 4.01 10.18
C LEU A 469 -11.58 3.13 11.03
N VAL A 470 -10.27 3.37 10.93
CA VAL A 470 -9.24 2.50 11.52
C VAL A 470 -8.75 3.07 12.85
N TRP A 471 -8.34 4.34 12.87
CA TRP A 471 -7.80 4.97 14.09
C TRP A 471 -8.88 5.44 15.07
N ARG A 472 -10.14 5.55 14.61
CA ARG A 472 -11.29 5.96 15.43
C ARG A 472 -11.06 7.30 16.13
N CYS A 473 -10.35 8.22 15.47
CA CYS A 473 -10.09 9.55 16.01
C CYS A 473 -11.38 10.36 16.16
N HIS A 474 -11.39 11.31 17.09
CA HIS A 474 -12.48 12.29 17.18
C HIS A 474 -12.61 13.07 15.86
N TRP A 475 -13.85 13.30 15.42
CA TRP A 475 -14.17 13.93 14.13
C TRP A 475 -13.51 15.33 13.98
N VAL A 476 -13.33 16.06 15.08
CA VAL A 476 -12.64 17.36 15.09
C VAL A 476 -11.18 17.24 14.66
N LEU A 477 -10.45 16.24 15.16
CA LEU A 477 -9.05 16.02 14.78
C LEU A 477 -8.93 15.65 13.30
N VAL A 478 -9.85 14.81 12.81
CA VAL A 478 -9.91 14.46 11.39
C VAL A 478 -10.19 15.70 10.54
N LEU A 479 -11.15 16.53 10.96
CA LEU A 479 -11.51 17.76 10.25
C LEU A 479 -10.32 18.72 10.20
N ILE A 480 -9.62 18.95 11.32
CA ILE A 480 -8.43 19.81 11.38
C ILE A 480 -7.35 19.29 10.43
N PHE A 481 -7.01 18.00 10.51
CA PHE A 481 -6.01 17.39 9.63
C PHE A 481 -6.39 17.53 8.15
N THR A 482 -7.65 17.23 7.83
CA THR A 482 -8.16 17.26 6.45
C THR A 482 -8.13 18.68 5.89
N VAL A 483 -8.67 19.64 6.62
CA VAL A 483 -8.73 21.05 6.19
C VAL A 483 -7.32 21.61 6.03
N LEU A 484 -6.43 21.39 7.00
CA LEU A 484 -5.05 21.87 6.92
C LEU A 484 -4.31 21.27 5.71
N SER A 485 -4.41 19.96 5.49
CA SER A 485 -3.72 19.28 4.39
C SER A 485 -4.29 19.70 3.03
N VAL A 486 -5.62 19.72 2.88
CA VAL A 486 -6.29 20.06 1.62
C VAL A 486 -6.07 21.53 1.25
N VAL A 487 -6.06 22.47 2.21
CA VAL A 487 -5.79 23.88 1.91
C VAL A 487 -4.39 24.06 1.31
N VAL A 488 -3.39 23.42 1.90
CA VAL A 488 -2.00 23.50 1.39
C VAL A 488 -1.89 22.81 0.03
N GLU A 489 -2.41 21.59 -0.10
CA GLU A 489 -2.31 20.81 -1.35
C GLU A 489 -3.11 21.40 -2.50
N CYS A 490 -4.33 21.90 -2.26
CA CYS A 490 -5.11 22.58 -3.29
C CYS A 490 -4.44 23.87 -3.76
N THR A 491 -3.67 24.54 -2.89
CA THR A 491 -2.88 25.71 -3.29
C THR A 491 -1.78 25.32 -4.27
N TYR A 492 -1.04 24.25 -4.01
CA TYR A 492 -0.06 23.70 -4.96
C TYR A 492 -0.71 23.16 -6.23
N PHE A 493 -1.82 22.45 -6.11
CA PHE A 493 -2.56 21.90 -7.24
C PHE A 493 -3.01 23.01 -8.19
N SER A 494 -3.59 24.08 -7.63
CA SER A 494 -3.98 25.27 -8.39
C SER A 494 -2.80 25.91 -9.12
N SER A 495 -1.62 25.99 -8.49
CA SER A 495 -0.41 26.50 -9.14
C SER A 495 0.04 25.64 -10.33
N VAL A 496 0.05 24.32 -10.15
CA VAL A 496 0.55 23.37 -11.14
C VAL A 496 -0.39 23.20 -12.33
N LEU A 497 -1.71 23.42 -12.14
CA LEU A 497 -2.68 23.43 -13.24
C LEU A 497 -2.35 24.46 -14.33
N PHE A 498 -1.74 25.60 -13.98
CA PHE A 498 -1.30 26.61 -14.96
C PHE A 498 -0.06 26.21 -15.77
N LYS A 499 0.61 25.10 -15.39
CA LYS A 499 1.85 24.62 -16.02
C LYS A 499 1.66 23.28 -16.75
N VAL A 500 0.41 22.85 -16.95
CA VAL A 500 0.08 21.59 -17.62
C VAL A 500 0.54 21.61 -19.09
N ASP A 501 0.40 22.74 -19.77
CA ASP A 501 0.90 22.98 -21.13
C ASP A 501 2.44 23.04 -21.20
N GLN A 502 3.10 23.40 -20.10
CA GLN A 502 4.57 23.52 -19.99
C GLN A 502 5.27 22.22 -19.55
N GLY A 503 4.67 21.06 -19.84
CA GLY A 503 5.22 19.72 -19.53
C GLY A 503 4.41 18.93 -18.51
N GLY A 504 3.51 19.56 -17.75
CA GLY A 504 2.65 18.87 -16.77
C GLY A 504 1.72 17.80 -17.37
N TRP A 505 1.45 17.84 -18.68
CA TRP A 505 0.62 16.86 -19.38
C TRP A 505 1.25 15.46 -19.47
N VAL A 506 2.57 15.34 -19.43
CA VAL A 506 3.30 14.07 -19.60
C VAL A 506 2.93 13.02 -18.55
N PRO A 507 3.06 13.29 -17.24
CA PRO A 507 2.66 12.33 -16.21
C PRO A 507 1.17 12.00 -16.28
N LEU A 508 0.32 12.94 -16.71
CA LEU A 508 -1.11 12.70 -16.86
C LEU A 508 -1.39 11.69 -17.97
N VAL A 509 -0.69 11.78 -19.10
CA VAL A 509 -0.80 10.82 -20.20
C VAL A 509 -0.27 9.45 -19.79
N ILE A 510 0.90 9.41 -19.13
CA ILE A 510 1.47 8.16 -18.60
C ILE A 510 0.51 7.52 -17.59
N ALA A 511 0.00 8.29 -16.64
CA ALA A 511 -0.94 7.81 -15.63
C ALA A 511 -2.25 7.36 -16.27
N ALA A 512 -2.77 8.05 -17.27
CA ALA A 512 -3.98 7.66 -18.01
C ALA A 512 -3.78 6.32 -18.75
N ALA A 513 -2.63 6.12 -19.39
CA ALA A 513 -2.32 4.87 -20.08
C ALA A 513 -2.29 3.68 -19.09
N PHE A 514 -1.59 3.82 -17.97
CA PHE A 514 -1.58 2.80 -16.93
C PHE A 514 -2.95 2.59 -16.29
N LEU A 515 -3.73 3.67 -16.09
CA LEU A 515 -5.09 3.58 -15.55
C LEU A 515 -5.99 2.76 -16.45
N VAL A 516 -5.94 2.95 -17.77
CA VAL A 516 -6.70 2.15 -18.72
C VAL A 516 -6.31 0.68 -18.62
N ILE A 517 -5.02 0.36 -18.62
CA ILE A 517 -4.52 -1.02 -18.48
C ILE A 517 -5.02 -1.65 -17.18
N MET A 518 -4.85 -0.96 -16.05
CA MET A 518 -5.23 -1.45 -14.73
C MET A 518 -6.74 -1.63 -14.57
N TYR A 519 -7.51 -0.65 -15.05
CA TYR A 519 -8.96 -0.66 -14.97
C TYR A 519 -9.57 -1.77 -15.85
N VAL A 520 -9.12 -1.88 -17.10
CA VAL A 520 -9.57 -2.94 -18.02
C VAL A 520 -9.20 -4.32 -17.48
N TRP A 521 -7.99 -4.47 -16.92
CA TRP A 521 -7.58 -5.73 -16.31
C TRP A 521 -8.41 -6.09 -15.08
N HIS A 522 -8.68 -5.11 -14.22
CA HIS A 522 -9.54 -5.29 -13.06
C HIS A 522 -10.96 -5.69 -13.47
N TYR A 523 -11.53 -4.99 -14.45
CA TYR A 523 -12.84 -5.28 -15.00
C TYR A 523 -12.92 -6.72 -15.55
N GLY A 524 -11.93 -7.12 -16.35
CA GLY A 524 -11.82 -8.48 -16.89
C GLY A 524 -11.72 -9.53 -15.79
N THR A 525 -10.92 -9.27 -14.74
CA THR A 525 -10.78 -10.17 -13.59
C THR A 525 -12.10 -10.34 -12.84
N VAL A 526 -12.83 -9.25 -12.60
CA VAL A 526 -14.16 -9.28 -11.96
C VAL A 526 -15.18 -10.04 -12.82
N LYS A 527 -15.21 -9.80 -14.14
CA LYS A 527 -16.13 -10.48 -15.06
C LYS A 527 -15.82 -11.97 -15.18
N ARG A 528 -14.55 -12.35 -15.28
CA ARG A 528 -14.12 -13.75 -15.29
C ARG A 528 -14.55 -14.46 -14.01
N TYR A 529 -14.29 -13.86 -12.85
CA TYR A 529 -14.69 -14.44 -11.56
C TYR A 529 -16.21 -14.58 -11.44
N ALA A 530 -16.97 -13.57 -11.87
CA ALA A 530 -18.43 -13.63 -11.87
C ALA A 530 -18.95 -14.76 -12.78
N PHE A 531 -18.37 -14.91 -13.97
CA PHE A 531 -18.72 -16.00 -14.90
C PHE A 531 -18.44 -17.37 -14.28
N GLU A 532 -17.24 -17.58 -13.74
CA GLU A 532 -16.88 -18.85 -13.08
C GLU A 532 -17.82 -19.18 -11.90
N MET A 533 -18.22 -18.17 -11.12
CA MET A 533 -19.15 -18.35 -10.00
C MET A 533 -20.56 -18.72 -10.46
N HIS A 534 -21.03 -18.16 -11.58
CA HIS A 534 -22.33 -18.52 -12.17
C HIS A 534 -22.31 -19.89 -12.85
N SER A 535 -21.21 -20.24 -13.52
CA SER A 535 -21.02 -21.51 -14.22
C SER A 535 -20.54 -22.65 -13.31
N LYS A 536 -20.57 -22.46 -11.99
CA LYS A 536 -20.17 -23.52 -11.04
C LYS A 536 -21.07 -24.75 -11.19
N VAL A 537 -20.45 -25.92 -11.11
CA VAL A 537 -21.19 -27.19 -11.18
C VAL A 537 -22.02 -27.37 -9.92
N SER A 538 -23.29 -27.74 -10.07
CA SER A 538 -24.17 -27.99 -8.93
C SER A 538 -23.70 -29.25 -8.19
N MET A 539 -23.71 -29.20 -6.85
CA MET A 539 -23.35 -30.39 -6.06
C MET A 539 -24.33 -31.54 -6.32
N ALA A 540 -25.59 -31.23 -6.61
CA ALA A 540 -26.60 -32.22 -6.98
C ALA A 540 -26.21 -33.03 -8.23
N TRP A 541 -25.65 -32.38 -9.26
CA TRP A 541 -25.18 -33.07 -10.46
C TRP A 541 -24.02 -34.03 -10.15
N ILE A 542 -23.05 -33.59 -9.34
CA ILE A 542 -21.90 -34.43 -8.94
C ILE A 542 -22.38 -35.63 -8.10
N LEU A 543 -23.32 -35.41 -7.17
CA LEU A 543 -23.92 -36.46 -6.37
C LEU A 543 -24.66 -37.50 -7.24
N GLY A 544 -25.30 -37.06 -8.32
CA GLY A 544 -25.98 -37.93 -9.28
C GLY A 544 -25.07 -38.86 -10.07
N LEU A 545 -23.76 -38.56 -10.18
CA LEU A 545 -22.78 -39.39 -10.90
C LEU A 545 -22.24 -40.57 -10.05
N GLY A 546 -22.59 -40.64 -8.77
CA GLY A 546 -22.16 -41.69 -7.85
C GLY A 546 -20.66 -41.64 -7.46
N PRO A 547 -20.18 -42.59 -6.64
CA PRO A 547 -18.83 -42.58 -6.05
C PRO A 547 -17.67 -42.55 -7.05
N SER A 548 -17.82 -43.30 -8.14
CA SER A 548 -16.85 -43.35 -9.23
C SER A 548 -16.95 -42.14 -10.17
N LEU A 549 -17.96 -41.29 -10.01
CA LEU A 549 -18.31 -40.22 -10.95
C LEU A 549 -18.57 -40.73 -12.38
N GLY A 550 -18.86 -42.02 -12.53
CA GLY A 550 -18.97 -42.68 -13.84
C GLY A 550 -17.64 -42.96 -14.55
N LEU A 551 -16.49 -42.82 -13.86
CA LEU A 551 -15.15 -42.92 -14.43
C LEU A 551 -14.28 -43.99 -13.78
N VAL A 552 -13.26 -44.43 -14.50
CA VAL A 552 -12.21 -45.33 -13.96
C VAL A 552 -11.30 -44.53 -13.02
N ARG A 553 -11.11 -45.03 -11.79
CA ARG A 553 -10.20 -44.42 -10.80
C ARG A 553 -8.81 -45.04 -10.90
N VAL A 554 -7.82 -44.24 -11.29
CA VAL A 554 -6.41 -44.64 -11.38
C VAL A 554 -5.67 -44.28 -10.08
N PRO A 555 -4.75 -45.11 -9.55
CA PRO A 555 -3.99 -44.77 -8.35
C PRO A 555 -3.25 -43.43 -8.49
N GLY A 556 -3.29 -42.60 -7.44
CA GLY A 556 -2.61 -41.31 -7.38
C GLY A 556 -3.52 -40.14 -6.99
N ILE A 557 -2.92 -38.95 -6.92
CA ILE A 557 -3.57 -37.70 -6.51
C ILE A 557 -3.62 -36.75 -7.71
N GLY A 558 -4.82 -36.37 -8.14
CA GLY A 558 -5.02 -35.36 -9.18
C GLY A 558 -5.24 -33.99 -8.56
N LEU A 559 -4.38 -33.03 -8.90
CA LEU A 559 -4.53 -31.63 -8.50
C LEU A 559 -5.27 -30.85 -9.60
N VAL A 560 -6.39 -30.22 -9.24
CA VAL A 560 -7.17 -29.37 -10.15
C VAL A 560 -7.11 -27.94 -9.65
N TYR A 561 -6.40 -27.07 -10.37
CA TYR A 561 -6.34 -25.66 -10.02
C TYR A 561 -7.70 -24.98 -10.26
N THR A 562 -8.15 -24.16 -9.30
CA THR A 562 -9.40 -23.40 -9.40
C THR A 562 -9.28 -22.04 -8.70
N GLU A 563 -9.83 -20.98 -9.29
CA GLU A 563 -9.91 -19.67 -8.62
C GLU A 563 -11.13 -19.55 -7.68
N LEU A 564 -12.04 -20.53 -7.74
CA LEU A 564 -13.24 -20.59 -6.89
C LEU A 564 -12.92 -21.14 -5.51
N ALA A 565 -13.13 -20.32 -4.47
CA ALA A 565 -13.06 -20.77 -3.08
C ALA A 565 -14.24 -21.70 -2.69
N SER A 566 -15.35 -21.64 -3.43
CA SER A 566 -16.56 -22.45 -3.22
C SER A 566 -17.11 -22.99 -4.52
N GLY A 567 -17.59 -24.24 -4.50
CA GLY A 567 -18.09 -24.94 -5.70
C GLY A 567 -17.02 -25.65 -6.53
N VAL A 568 -17.47 -26.45 -7.49
CA VAL A 568 -16.59 -27.18 -8.42
C VAL A 568 -16.55 -26.42 -9.75
N PRO A 569 -15.37 -26.17 -10.33
CA PRO A 569 -15.25 -25.38 -11.54
C PRO A 569 -15.83 -26.11 -12.75
N HIS A 570 -16.38 -25.36 -13.71
CA HIS A 570 -16.97 -25.91 -14.93
C HIS A 570 -15.97 -26.73 -15.76
N ILE A 571 -14.69 -26.38 -15.74
CA ILE A 571 -13.66 -27.15 -16.46
C ILE A 571 -13.59 -28.61 -15.98
N PHE A 572 -13.95 -28.86 -14.72
CA PHE A 572 -13.95 -30.19 -14.15
C PHE A 572 -15.11 -31.06 -14.68
N SER A 573 -16.30 -30.49 -14.91
CA SER A 573 -17.38 -31.26 -15.56
C SER A 573 -16.98 -31.62 -16.99
N HIS A 574 -16.39 -30.68 -17.74
CA HIS A 574 -15.88 -30.94 -19.08
C HIS A 574 -14.74 -31.98 -19.10
N PHE A 575 -13.90 -31.98 -18.07
CA PHE A 575 -12.85 -32.99 -17.89
C PHE A 575 -13.47 -34.38 -17.68
N ILE A 576 -14.45 -34.50 -16.79
CA ILE A 576 -15.13 -35.77 -16.49
C ILE A 576 -15.88 -36.31 -17.71
N THR A 577 -16.53 -35.45 -18.50
CA THR A 577 -17.33 -35.92 -19.65
C THR A 577 -16.48 -36.42 -20.82
N ASN A 578 -15.24 -35.93 -20.95
CA ASN A 578 -14.40 -36.21 -22.12
C ASN A 578 -13.30 -37.24 -21.84
N LEU A 579 -12.94 -37.47 -20.58
CA LEU A 579 -11.87 -38.40 -20.23
C LEU A 579 -12.43 -39.58 -19.46
N PRO A 580 -12.09 -40.83 -19.84
CA PRO A 580 -12.64 -42.04 -19.21
C PRO A 580 -12.02 -42.38 -17.85
N ALA A 581 -11.01 -41.62 -17.40
CA ALA A 581 -10.25 -41.92 -16.21
C ALA A 581 -9.90 -40.67 -15.39
N ILE A 582 -9.90 -40.81 -14.06
CA ILE A 582 -9.48 -39.78 -13.11
C ILE A 582 -8.68 -40.40 -11.97
N HIS A 583 -7.87 -39.61 -11.27
CA HIS A 583 -7.12 -40.08 -10.12
C HIS A 583 -8.02 -40.49 -8.95
N SER A 584 -7.53 -41.44 -8.15
CA SER A 584 -8.21 -41.99 -6.97
C SER A 584 -8.57 -40.91 -5.95
N VAL A 585 -7.69 -39.92 -5.75
CA VAL A 585 -7.94 -38.74 -4.92
C VAL A 585 -7.89 -37.51 -5.82
N VAL A 586 -8.87 -36.62 -5.68
CA VAL A 586 -8.91 -35.37 -6.44
C VAL A 586 -8.88 -34.21 -5.46
N VAL A 587 -7.94 -33.29 -5.64
CA VAL A 587 -7.79 -32.11 -4.79
C VAL A 587 -7.96 -30.86 -5.64
N PHE A 588 -9.00 -30.09 -5.36
CA PHE A 588 -9.18 -28.75 -5.92
C PHE A 588 -8.29 -27.77 -5.18
N VAL A 589 -7.24 -27.27 -5.83
CA VAL A 589 -6.30 -26.32 -5.23
C VAL A 589 -6.68 -24.90 -5.64
N CYS A 590 -7.01 -24.09 -4.65
CA CYS A 590 -7.35 -22.68 -4.83
C CYS A 590 -6.28 -21.80 -4.18
N VAL A 591 -5.51 -21.08 -4.99
CA VAL A 591 -4.52 -20.12 -4.50
C VAL A 591 -5.15 -18.74 -4.48
N LYS A 592 -5.20 -18.11 -3.31
CA LYS A 592 -5.90 -16.85 -3.10
C LYS A 592 -5.02 -15.82 -2.41
N TYR A 593 -5.00 -14.62 -2.98
CA TYR A 593 -4.38 -13.46 -2.34
C TYR A 593 -5.39 -12.67 -1.50
N LEU A 594 -5.05 -12.50 -0.23
CA LEU A 594 -5.79 -11.70 0.73
C LEU A 594 -5.14 -10.31 0.84
N PRO A 595 -5.92 -9.26 1.15
CA PRO A 595 -5.38 -7.93 1.41
C PRO A 595 -4.75 -7.92 2.81
N VAL A 596 -3.89 -8.90 3.12
CA VAL A 596 -3.14 -9.07 4.37
C VAL A 596 -1.65 -9.05 4.06
N TYR A 597 -0.84 -8.52 4.97
CA TYR A 597 0.61 -8.44 4.78
C TYR A 597 1.23 -9.83 4.61
N THR A 598 0.98 -10.72 5.57
CA THR A 598 1.40 -12.12 5.58
C THR A 598 0.27 -12.95 6.19
N VAL A 599 0.09 -14.18 5.72
CA VAL A 599 -0.75 -15.18 6.37
C VAL A 599 0.17 -16.12 7.16
N PRO A 600 -0.08 -16.33 8.47
CA PRO A 600 0.65 -17.30 9.28
C PRO A 600 0.68 -18.67 8.61
N GLU A 601 1.77 -19.44 8.78
CA GLU A 601 1.92 -20.72 8.09
C GLU A 601 0.83 -21.73 8.48
N ASP A 602 0.39 -21.71 9.73
CA ASP A 602 -0.63 -22.62 10.27
C ASP A 602 -2.04 -22.31 9.74
N GLU A 603 -2.31 -21.06 9.35
CA GLU A 603 -3.61 -20.61 8.81
C GLU A 603 -3.63 -20.54 7.27
N ARG A 604 -2.49 -20.83 6.63
CA ARG A 604 -2.26 -20.67 5.20
C ARG A 604 -3.06 -21.66 4.38
N PHE A 605 -3.19 -22.90 4.83
CA PHE A 605 -3.89 -23.95 4.10
C PHE A 605 -5.20 -24.30 4.79
N LEU A 606 -6.32 -24.16 4.06
CA LEU A 606 -7.63 -24.59 4.52
C LEU A 606 -8.08 -25.78 3.68
N VAL A 607 -8.13 -26.96 4.31
CA VAL A 607 -8.59 -28.19 3.66
C VAL A 607 -10.05 -28.46 4.04
N LYS A 608 -10.88 -28.81 3.05
CA LYS A 608 -12.28 -29.23 3.23
C LYS A 608 -12.62 -30.37 2.29
N ARG A 609 -13.53 -31.26 2.70
CA ARG A 609 -14.07 -32.31 1.84
C ARG A 609 -15.11 -31.75 0.85
N VAL A 610 -15.17 -32.31 -0.35
CA VAL A 610 -16.18 -31.96 -1.38
C VAL A 610 -17.03 -33.19 -1.66
N GLY A 611 -18.30 -33.16 -1.24
CA GLY A 611 -19.21 -34.30 -1.38
C GLY A 611 -18.98 -35.39 -0.32
N PRO A 612 -19.58 -36.58 -0.51
CA PRO A 612 -19.48 -37.69 0.43
C PRO A 612 -18.07 -38.26 0.52
N LYS A 613 -17.78 -38.99 1.62
CA LYS A 613 -16.45 -39.60 1.86
C LYS A 613 -15.99 -40.53 0.73
N THR A 614 -16.94 -41.24 0.12
CA THR A 614 -16.71 -42.19 -0.98
C THR A 614 -16.18 -41.55 -2.27
N PHE A 615 -16.30 -40.22 -2.42
CA PHE A 615 -15.87 -39.53 -3.65
C PHE A 615 -14.36 -39.24 -3.64
N HIS A 616 -13.71 -39.28 -2.47
CA HIS A 616 -12.29 -38.94 -2.28
C HIS A 616 -11.89 -37.59 -2.91
N MET A 617 -12.80 -36.62 -2.83
CA MET A 617 -12.61 -35.27 -3.35
C MET A 617 -12.38 -34.28 -2.20
N PHE A 618 -11.33 -33.48 -2.31
CA PHE A 618 -10.95 -32.47 -1.34
C PHE A 618 -10.80 -31.12 -2.02
N ARG A 619 -10.96 -30.04 -1.26
CA ARG A 619 -10.57 -28.68 -1.65
C ARG A 619 -9.50 -28.23 -0.68
N CYS A 620 -8.42 -27.68 -1.21
CA CYS A 620 -7.44 -26.95 -0.45
C CYS A 620 -7.41 -25.50 -0.91
N VAL A 621 -7.67 -24.57 0.00
CA VAL A 621 -7.52 -23.14 -0.25
C VAL A 621 -6.21 -22.68 0.39
N ALA A 622 -5.24 -22.32 -0.43
CA ALA A 622 -3.97 -21.75 -0.01
C ALA A 622 -4.06 -20.21 -0.03
N ARG A 623 -3.94 -19.59 1.14
CA ARG A 623 -4.12 -18.16 1.37
C ARG A 623 -2.78 -17.47 1.51
N TYR A 624 -2.55 -16.46 0.68
CA TYR A 624 -1.32 -15.70 0.68
C TYR A 624 -1.61 -14.22 0.96
N GLY A 625 -0.82 -13.61 1.82
CA GLY A 625 -0.70 -12.17 1.87
C GLY A 625 0.03 -11.64 0.64
N TYR A 626 -0.07 -10.34 0.38
CA TYR A 626 0.60 -9.75 -0.78
C TYR A 626 2.13 -9.76 -0.66
N LYS A 627 2.72 -10.00 0.53
CA LYS A 627 4.16 -10.22 0.69
C LYS A 627 4.57 -11.69 0.66
N ASP A 628 3.64 -12.61 0.88
CA ASP A 628 3.96 -14.02 0.99
C ASP A 628 4.50 -14.60 -0.32
N LEU A 629 5.47 -15.50 -0.19
CA LEU A 629 6.15 -16.14 -1.30
C LEU A 629 5.50 -17.48 -1.62
N HIS A 630 5.38 -17.76 -2.91
CA HIS A 630 5.49 -19.13 -3.41
C HIS A 630 6.98 -19.49 -3.39
N LYS A 631 7.47 -20.03 -2.27
CA LYS A 631 8.76 -20.73 -2.30
C LYS A 631 8.63 -21.95 -3.21
N LYS A 632 9.76 -22.34 -3.81
CA LYS A 632 9.97 -23.52 -4.69
C LYS A 632 8.86 -24.56 -4.57
N ASP A 633 8.33 -24.98 -5.73
CA ASP A 633 7.17 -25.86 -5.86
C ASP A 633 7.19 -27.07 -4.89
N GLU A 634 8.37 -27.66 -4.62
CA GLU A 634 8.56 -28.75 -3.66
C GLU A 634 8.12 -28.43 -2.21
N GLU A 635 8.36 -27.22 -1.71
CA GLU A 635 7.97 -26.83 -0.34
C GLU A 635 6.45 -26.59 -0.26
N PHE A 636 5.85 -26.09 -1.34
CA PHE A 636 4.40 -25.92 -1.44
C PHE A 636 3.69 -27.28 -1.46
N GLU A 637 4.14 -28.19 -2.32
CA GLU A 637 3.59 -29.54 -2.44
C GLU A 637 3.68 -30.29 -1.10
N ARG A 638 4.84 -30.26 -0.43
CA ARG A 638 4.99 -30.90 0.88
C ARG A 638 4.00 -30.34 1.90
N LYS A 639 3.90 -29.00 2.02
CA LYS A 639 2.96 -28.37 2.95
C LYS A 639 1.50 -28.68 2.61
N LEU A 640 1.15 -28.75 1.32
CA LEU A 640 -0.18 -29.14 0.87
C LEU A 640 -0.52 -30.56 1.32
N PHE A 641 0.39 -31.52 1.10
CA PHE A 641 0.19 -32.90 1.50
C PHE A 641 0.14 -33.06 3.02
N ASP A 642 1.03 -32.42 3.77
CA ASP A 642 1.04 -32.47 5.24
C ASP A 642 -0.30 -32.01 5.83
N ASN A 643 -0.86 -30.90 5.32
CA ASN A 643 -2.16 -30.39 5.74
C ASN A 643 -3.32 -31.31 5.33
N LEU A 644 -3.25 -31.93 4.14
CA LEU A 644 -4.25 -32.90 3.69
C LEU A 644 -4.23 -34.16 4.57
N PHE A 645 -3.05 -34.69 4.88
CA PHE A 645 -2.89 -35.85 5.78
C PHE A 645 -3.36 -35.54 7.19
N LEU A 646 -3.01 -34.35 7.72
CA LEU A 646 -3.47 -33.89 9.02
C LEU A 646 -5.00 -33.83 9.08
N PHE A 647 -5.64 -33.25 8.05
CA PHE A 647 -7.09 -33.17 7.97
C PHE A 647 -7.74 -34.57 7.96
N VAL A 648 -7.24 -35.49 7.13
CA VAL A 648 -7.78 -36.86 7.05
C VAL A 648 -7.59 -37.61 8.37
N ARG A 649 -6.45 -37.43 9.05
CA ARG A 649 -6.19 -38.03 10.36
C ARG A 649 -7.16 -37.49 11.42
N LEU A 650 -7.36 -36.17 11.48
CA LEU A 650 -8.28 -35.53 12.42
C LEU A 650 -9.73 -35.98 12.17
N GLU A 651 -10.15 -36.03 10.91
CA GLU A 651 -11.49 -36.49 10.54
C GLU A 651 -11.74 -37.94 11.00
N ASN A 652 -10.75 -38.83 10.81
CA ASN A 652 -10.84 -40.22 11.27
C ASN A 652 -10.82 -40.34 12.81
N MET A 653 -10.08 -39.47 13.51
CA MET A 653 -10.07 -39.45 14.99
C MET A 653 -11.39 -38.96 15.57
N MET A 654 -12.01 -37.94 14.96
CA MET A 654 -13.32 -37.44 15.40
C MET A 654 -14.43 -38.46 15.19
N GLU A 655 -14.35 -39.27 14.13
CA GLU A 655 -15.28 -40.40 13.95
C GLU A 655 -15.02 -41.54 14.93
N GLY A 656 -13.75 -41.85 15.22
CA GLY A 656 -13.40 -42.86 16.23
C GLY A 656 -13.86 -42.51 17.65
N CYS A 657 -14.08 -41.23 17.96
CA CYS A 657 -14.68 -40.78 19.22
C CYS A 657 -16.22 -40.75 19.21
N SER A 658 -16.85 -40.85 18.03
CA SER A 658 -18.33 -40.86 17.93
C SER A 658 -18.93 -42.26 18.09
N ASP A 659 -18.11 -43.30 18.10
CA ASP A 659 -18.53 -44.70 18.32
C ASP A 659 -18.47 -45.12 19.81
N SER A 660 -18.14 -44.19 20.72
CA SER A 660 -18.21 -44.38 22.16
C SER A 660 -18.94 -43.20 22.82
N ASP A 661 -20.25 -43.15 22.61
CA ASP A 661 -21.30 -42.74 23.55
C ASP A 661 -22.54 -42.29 22.75
N GLU A 662 -23.70 -42.83 23.13
CA GLU A 662 -25.01 -42.55 22.52
C GLU A 662 -25.25 -41.04 22.31
N TYR A 663 -25.29 -40.59 21.05
CA TYR A 663 -26.02 -39.39 20.64
C TYR A 663 -26.62 -39.57 19.24
N SER A 664 -27.75 -40.25 19.19
CA SER A 664 -28.76 -40.02 18.16
C SER A 664 -29.42 -38.64 18.37
N LEU A 665 -29.69 -37.93 17.27
CA LEU A 665 -30.42 -36.64 17.15
C LEU A 665 -29.68 -35.34 17.49
N TYR A 666 -28.96 -34.76 16.51
CA TYR A 666 -28.91 -33.29 16.35
C TYR A 666 -28.78 -32.79 14.89
N GLY A 667 -29.06 -33.65 13.89
CA GLY A 667 -29.07 -33.28 12.47
C GLY A 667 -30.42 -32.84 11.91
N GLN A 668 -31.50 -32.92 12.70
CA GLN A 668 -32.88 -32.76 12.20
C GLN A 668 -33.65 -31.57 12.82
N GLN A 669 -33.01 -30.78 13.70
CA GLN A 669 -33.67 -29.69 14.42
C GLN A 669 -33.38 -28.27 13.90
N THR A 670 -32.50 -28.11 12.90
CA THR A 670 -32.20 -26.78 12.31
C THR A 670 -33.12 -26.43 11.13
N GLN A 671 -33.91 -27.38 10.63
CA GLN A 671 -34.89 -27.12 9.55
C GLN A 671 -36.31 -26.96 10.09
N ASN A 672 -36.68 -27.63 11.19
CA ASN A 672 -37.98 -27.47 11.85
C ASN A 672 -38.08 -26.20 12.74
N SER A 673 -36.96 -25.61 13.16
CA SER A 673 -36.96 -24.36 13.95
C SER A 673 -37.22 -23.09 13.11
N MET A 674 -37.19 -23.19 11.78
CA MET A 674 -37.59 -22.09 10.88
C MET A 674 -39.11 -22.01 10.66
N ASP A 675 -39.84 -23.13 10.79
CA ASP A 675 -41.30 -23.15 10.59
C ASP A 675 -42.10 -22.85 11.86
N TYR A 676 -41.48 -22.91 13.06
CA TYR A 676 -42.13 -22.53 14.32
C TYR A 676 -41.95 -21.06 14.73
N LEU A 677 -40.99 -20.33 14.14
CA LEU A 677 -40.76 -18.91 14.42
C LEU A 677 -41.54 -17.95 13.50
N VAL A 678 -42.28 -18.46 12.51
CA VAL A 678 -43.15 -17.66 11.64
C VAL A 678 -44.63 -17.69 12.09
N ARG A 679 -45.00 -18.53 13.07
CA ARG A 679 -46.40 -18.75 13.48
C ARG A 679 -46.75 -18.23 14.88
N ASN A 680 -46.08 -17.19 15.38
CA ASN A 680 -46.51 -16.54 16.63
C ASN A 680 -46.27 -15.03 16.58
N ASN A 681 -47.04 -14.35 15.74
CA ASN A 681 -47.40 -12.96 15.97
C ASN A 681 -48.74 -12.68 15.30
N GLY A 682 -49.80 -12.84 16.08
CA GLY A 682 -51.13 -12.38 15.71
C GLY A 682 -52.05 -12.40 16.92
N ASN A 683 -52.29 -11.24 17.52
CA ASN A 683 -53.67 -10.82 17.80
C ASN A 683 -53.82 -9.31 18.04
N SER A 684 -54.52 -8.70 17.07
CA SER A 684 -55.35 -7.47 17.01
C SER A 684 -55.05 -6.81 15.66
N THR A 685 -55.97 -6.65 14.69
CA THR A 685 -57.40 -6.32 14.76
C THR A 685 -58.04 -6.53 13.35
N THR A 686 -59.27 -7.06 13.30
CA THR A 686 -60.38 -6.80 12.33
C THR A 686 -60.14 -6.57 10.82
N GLY A 687 -60.84 -7.35 9.97
CA GLY A 687 -61.42 -6.83 8.70
C GLY A 687 -61.42 -7.78 7.48
N ASN A 688 -62.55 -8.45 7.25
CA ASN A 688 -63.20 -8.95 6.01
C ASN A 688 -62.46 -9.17 4.66
N ASN A 689 -62.93 -10.25 4.00
CA ASN A 689 -63.13 -10.53 2.56
C ASN A 689 -62.14 -11.46 1.82
N ASP A 690 -62.67 -12.66 1.52
CA ASP A 690 -62.56 -13.54 0.35
C ASP A 690 -61.59 -13.20 -0.80
N PHE A 691 -60.86 -14.21 -1.29
CA PHE A 691 -61.06 -14.76 -2.66
C PHE A 691 -60.25 -16.06 -2.88
N THR A 692 -60.94 -17.06 -3.39
CA THR A 692 -60.45 -18.34 -3.95
C THR A 692 -59.71 -18.13 -5.27
N CYS A 693 -58.62 -18.87 -5.53
CA CYS A 693 -58.36 -19.48 -6.85
C CYS A 693 -57.21 -20.50 -6.82
N SER A 694 -57.53 -21.73 -7.24
CA SER A 694 -56.67 -22.86 -7.57
C SER A 694 -56.25 -22.84 -9.04
N THR A 695 -55.02 -23.26 -9.40
CA THR A 695 -54.66 -24.14 -10.56
C THR A 695 -53.13 -24.16 -10.78
N VAL A 696 -52.45 -25.30 -10.61
CA VAL A 696 -52.13 -26.36 -11.60
C VAL A 696 -50.97 -25.98 -12.55
N GLU A 697 -49.86 -26.69 -12.36
CA GLU A 697 -48.64 -26.70 -13.16
C GLU A 697 -48.90 -27.19 -14.60
N SER A 698 -48.19 -26.64 -15.58
CA SER A 698 -48.01 -27.27 -16.89
C SER A 698 -46.55 -27.23 -17.33
N ILE A 699 -46.01 -28.44 -17.50
CA ILE A 699 -44.72 -28.79 -18.09
C ILE A 699 -44.87 -28.72 -19.61
N VAL A 700 -43.92 -28.09 -20.31
CA VAL A 700 -43.78 -28.20 -21.77
C VAL A 700 -42.42 -28.85 -22.08
N PRO A 701 -42.37 -30.00 -22.79
CA PRO A 701 -41.13 -30.57 -23.26
C PRO A 701 -40.75 -29.98 -24.63
N VAL A 702 -39.44 -29.76 -24.79
CA VAL A 702 -38.79 -29.39 -26.05
C VAL A 702 -38.83 -30.60 -27.01
N LYS A 703 -39.18 -30.36 -28.28
CA LYS A 703 -38.97 -31.31 -29.38
C LYS A 703 -37.92 -30.76 -30.34
N SER A 704 -36.89 -31.58 -30.55
CA SER A 704 -35.95 -31.72 -31.69
C SER A 704 -35.51 -30.47 -32.44
#